data_AF-A0A5N5WKG8-F1
#
_entry.id   AF-A0A5N5WKG8-F1
#
_cell.length_a   1.000
_cell.length_b   1.000
_cell.length_c   1.000
_cell.angle_alpha   90.00
_cell.angle_beta   90.00
_cell.angle_gamma   90.00
#
_symmetry.space_group_name_H-M   'P 1'
#
loop_
_entity.id
_entity.type
_entity.pdbx_description
1 polymer ?
#
loop_
_entity_poly.entity_id
_entity_poly.type
_entity_poly.pdbx_seq_one_letter_code
_entity_poly.pdbx_strand_id
1 'polypeptide(L)'
;MEEIIARFPSSHFGVFQGYSQLAKLSLTQTDDVIRATFATTQKDAGRPSTFHDHPVALMTANFLKKSSGWSYERVVFPNLDRNLSPNGSSIGRINHSVWQNGCLGLLANSFANAGFNYFQQDKYEGNIRVFNSEFDNHSTDLYAEYFRHVCGLAPSAKYVTQYQSILLSHAFKTLKRAQLATGGWTDPSMEMYTHFVKLLACGASDAEIQSIYNSFTTGEDAVDASAFPLIVPDKWKSYRAWLNKDQFGISDIKAQNLHQWYTRQASVMLPPVDLAYIFAQKFDYWKAATLSCFTAETHVLLADGTIAPINRIQKGDQVRSRIFCEGQQCEAESTVAFVSKPKRAGRNLYSYRTAPLVKFTENHPLVESSSGNGHFGGLILKFVNPDLARSTNPSWRSVPTIRIPEKLLEKHDGAVSDSNEILYDLVFEPETVVDLSKAHVDDGPTTYTVVDPSTGQTFDVASEAPVFQWFPCTMIFFEHMLRAMLEESHDTVSITSWLAHPDTILHESFWAEIGQAAWDKLSQHASTSDFPDGDIPFSFSVDGLLHADESLDPQTVADGFESLHSRLGRRITHEILTGWAHLPVVDESSTIPILLLNSFHTIGHHHTVPELKPRERDRQFHVSAFQGDQVIAARKITATRQGSHTFDLHSALDLSTGSTDECSSKGRHAQWAAGLEICDPFTGMIYRGRSLMHENAHAVVGLGQTTGGEYATIDVKVMRVSPQALRKQEHWDGARAMAFAAMLGQCFAANLVAQHFQSQHSILKNPL
;
A
#
# COMPACT_ATOMS: atom_id res chain seq x y z
N MET A 1 7.19 17.09 46.84
CA MET A 1 6.17 17.92 46.14
C MET A 1 6.83 19.08 45.39
N GLU A 2 7.66 19.90 46.03
CA GLU A 2 8.42 20.98 45.35
C GLU A 2 9.37 20.47 44.25
N GLU A 3 9.92 19.26 44.42
CA GLU A 3 10.80 18.62 43.43
C GLU A 3 10.06 18.05 42.20
N ILE A 4 8.74 17.79 42.31
CA ILE A 4 7.88 17.35 41.19
C ILE A 4 7.40 18.57 40.38
N ILE A 5 7.25 19.72 41.05
CA ILE A 5 6.85 21.00 40.44
C ILE A 5 7.99 21.58 39.59
N ALA A 6 9.26 21.29 39.93
CA ALA A 6 10.44 21.79 39.21
C ALA A 6 10.68 21.14 37.82
N ARG A 7 9.91 20.13 37.42
CA ARG A 7 10.11 19.39 36.15
C ARG A 7 9.20 19.79 34.99
N PHE A 8 8.36 20.82 35.13
CA PHE A 8 7.44 21.25 34.06
C PHE A 8 7.63 22.72 33.66
N PRO A 9 7.65 23.06 32.34
CA PRO A 9 7.93 24.42 31.87
C PRO A 9 6.89 25.44 32.35
N SER A 10 7.38 26.63 32.71
CA SER A 10 6.76 27.62 33.58
C SER A 10 5.76 28.60 32.94
N SER A 11 5.07 28.24 31.85
CA SER A 11 4.28 29.23 31.09
C SER A 11 2.77 29.33 31.42
N HIS A 12 2.14 28.47 32.24
CA HIS A 12 0.65 28.43 32.38
C HIS A 12 0.12 28.39 33.84
N PHE A 13 0.57 29.28 34.73
CA PHE A 13 0.30 29.22 36.18
C PHE A 13 -1.03 29.84 36.71
N GLY A 14 -1.91 30.39 35.87
CA GLY A 14 -3.10 31.13 36.34
C GLY A 14 -4.23 30.27 36.96
N VAL A 15 -4.39 29.01 36.54
CA VAL A 15 -5.52 28.15 36.96
C VAL A 15 -5.17 27.25 38.16
N PHE A 16 -3.88 27.04 38.44
CA PHE A 16 -3.41 26.09 39.47
C PHE A 16 -3.50 26.60 40.92
N GLN A 17 -3.46 27.91 41.15
CA GLN A 17 -3.46 28.45 42.52
C GLN A 17 -4.76 28.14 43.27
N GLY A 18 -5.92 28.15 42.59
CA GLY A 18 -7.22 27.82 43.21
C GLY A 18 -7.34 26.37 43.67
N TYR A 19 -6.87 25.41 42.88
CA TYR A 19 -6.94 23.98 43.21
C TYR A 19 -5.99 23.57 44.35
N SER A 20 -4.80 24.19 44.43
CA SER A 20 -3.85 23.92 45.52
C SER A 20 -4.35 24.44 46.89
N GLN A 21 -5.15 25.51 46.90
CA GLN A 21 -5.78 26.02 48.13
C GLN A 21 -7.00 25.19 48.54
N LEU A 22 -7.79 24.69 47.59
CA LEU A 22 -8.90 23.75 47.86
C LEU A 22 -8.42 22.43 48.48
N ALA A 23 -7.28 21.89 48.02
CA ALA A 23 -6.69 20.67 48.59
C ALA A 23 -6.16 20.85 50.02
N LYS A 24 -5.83 22.09 50.43
CA LYS A 24 -5.31 22.40 51.77
C LYS A 24 -6.40 22.60 52.83
N LEU A 25 -7.66 22.84 52.44
CA LEU A 25 -8.69 23.36 53.36
C LEU A 25 -9.69 22.34 53.93
N SER A 26 -9.64 21.03 53.63
CA SER A 26 -10.62 20.09 54.22
C SER A 26 -10.27 18.59 54.28
N LEU A 27 -9.09 18.13 53.86
CA LEU A 27 -8.90 16.69 53.59
C LEU A 27 -7.57 16.14 54.11
N THR A 28 -7.41 16.09 55.42
CA THR A 28 -6.25 15.47 56.08
C THR A 28 -6.18 13.95 55.94
N GLN A 29 -7.21 13.28 55.36
CA GLN A 29 -7.28 11.83 55.19
C GLN A 29 -7.31 11.34 53.72
N THR A 30 -7.18 12.23 52.73
CA THR A 30 -7.21 11.81 51.33
C THR A 30 -5.84 11.35 50.85
N ASP A 31 -5.83 10.25 50.10
CA ASP A 31 -4.63 9.70 49.48
C ASP A 31 -4.00 10.72 48.51
N ASP A 32 -2.66 10.83 48.51
CA ASP A 32 -1.93 11.75 47.63
C ASP A 32 -2.19 11.46 46.16
N VAL A 33 -2.40 10.18 45.81
CA VAL A 33 -2.75 9.77 44.44
C VAL A 33 -4.08 10.38 44.04
N ILE A 34 -5.10 10.31 44.90
CA ILE A 34 -6.43 10.87 44.61
C ILE A 34 -6.39 12.39 44.52
N ARG A 35 -5.62 13.07 45.38
CA ARG A 35 -5.42 14.52 45.28
C ARG A 35 -4.75 14.92 43.96
N ALA A 36 -3.69 14.20 43.56
CA ALA A 36 -2.99 14.45 42.31
C ALA A 36 -3.88 14.15 41.08
N THR A 37 -4.61 13.04 41.09
CA THR A 37 -5.59 12.69 40.04
C THR A 37 -6.72 13.72 39.96
N PHE A 38 -7.22 14.22 41.09
CA PHE A 38 -8.26 15.25 41.08
C PHE A 38 -7.74 16.54 40.42
N ALA A 39 -6.54 16.98 40.81
CA ALA A 39 -5.91 18.21 40.31
C ALA A 39 -5.48 18.15 38.84
N THR A 40 -5.31 16.95 38.27
CA THR A 40 -4.92 16.77 36.86
C THR A 40 -6.11 16.92 35.93
N THR A 41 -6.57 18.13 35.67
CA THR A 41 -7.45 18.37 34.52
C THR A 41 -6.66 18.20 33.22
N GLN A 42 -7.32 17.92 32.10
CA GLN A 42 -6.64 17.89 30.81
C GLN A 42 -5.85 19.21 30.64
N LYS A 43 -4.53 19.10 30.39
CA LYS A 43 -3.75 20.23 29.86
C LYS A 43 -4.42 20.58 28.53
N ASP A 44 -4.84 21.82 28.37
CA ASP A 44 -5.39 22.36 27.12
C ASP A 44 -6.85 22.00 26.75
N ALA A 45 -7.81 22.13 27.68
CA ALA A 45 -9.24 22.20 27.31
C ALA A 45 -9.57 23.31 26.27
N GLY A 46 -8.65 24.24 26.02
CA GLY A 46 -8.77 25.31 25.03
C GLY A 46 -8.11 25.06 23.67
N ARG A 47 -7.38 23.95 23.48
CA ARG A 47 -6.86 23.55 22.15
C ARG A 47 -7.21 22.08 21.91
N PRO A 48 -8.01 21.76 20.88
CA PRO A 48 -8.23 20.37 20.52
C PRO A 48 -6.88 19.75 20.16
N SER A 49 -6.35 18.88 21.01
CA SER A 49 -5.25 18.00 20.62
C SER A 49 -5.73 17.21 19.42
N THR A 50 -4.91 17.10 18.37
CA THR A 50 -5.23 16.20 17.26
C THR A 50 -5.43 14.79 17.82
N PHE A 51 -6.30 13.98 17.20
CA PHE A 51 -6.53 12.60 17.62
C PHE A 51 -5.22 11.84 17.85
N HIS A 52 -4.29 12.00 16.91
CA HIS A 52 -2.99 11.33 16.88
C HIS A 52 -2.06 11.70 18.05
N ASP A 53 -2.23 12.89 18.63
CA ASP A 53 -1.44 13.37 19.77
C ASP A 53 -2.14 13.17 21.11
N HIS A 54 -3.41 12.72 21.10
CA HIS A 54 -4.16 12.54 22.33
C HIS A 54 -3.52 11.42 23.18
N PRO A 55 -3.28 11.60 24.48
CA PRO A 55 -2.58 10.61 25.32
C PRO A 55 -3.21 9.22 25.32
N VAL A 56 -4.54 9.14 25.20
CA VAL A 56 -5.27 7.85 25.10
C VAL A 56 -5.00 7.16 23.77
N ALA A 57 -4.95 7.91 22.66
CA ALA A 57 -4.63 7.35 21.35
C ALA A 57 -3.16 6.89 21.29
N LEU A 58 -2.24 7.67 21.87
CA LEU A 58 -0.83 7.29 22.00
C LEU A 58 -0.64 6.03 22.86
N MET A 59 -1.34 5.93 24.00
CA MET A 59 -1.33 4.72 24.84
C MET A 59 -1.87 3.52 24.05
N THR A 60 -2.98 3.71 23.33
CA THR A 60 -3.60 2.69 22.47
C THR A 60 -2.64 2.21 21.40
N ALA A 61 -1.99 3.12 20.66
CA ALA A 61 -1.01 2.77 19.65
C ALA A 61 0.17 1.98 20.24
N ASN A 62 0.68 2.35 21.42
CA ASN A 62 1.75 1.61 22.09
C ASN A 62 1.28 0.24 22.62
N PHE A 63 0.02 0.12 23.02
CA PHE A 63 -0.58 -1.17 23.38
C PHE A 63 -0.71 -2.10 22.17
N LEU A 64 -1.14 -1.58 21.01
CA LEU A 64 -1.21 -2.35 19.77
C LEU A 64 0.15 -2.91 19.36
N LYS A 65 1.19 -2.06 19.34
CA LYS A 65 2.56 -2.47 18.99
C LYS A 65 3.05 -3.65 19.83
N LYS A 66 2.86 -3.55 21.16
CA LYS A 66 3.19 -4.60 22.14
C LYS A 66 2.35 -5.87 21.95
N SER A 67 1.10 -5.72 21.58
CA SER A 67 0.14 -6.82 21.39
C SER A 67 0.23 -7.48 20.02
N SER A 68 1.11 -6.99 19.12
CA SER A 68 1.28 -7.56 17.78
C SER A 68 1.73 -9.03 17.78
N GLY A 69 2.40 -9.48 18.86
CA GLY A 69 2.90 -10.85 18.98
C GLY A 69 3.93 -11.23 17.91
N TRP A 70 4.45 -10.23 17.19
CA TRP A 70 5.32 -10.45 16.05
C TRP A 70 6.78 -10.41 16.48
N SER A 71 7.56 -11.40 16.05
CA SER A 71 8.96 -11.60 16.46
C SER A 71 9.88 -10.42 16.11
N TYR A 72 9.46 -9.57 15.16
CA TYR A 72 10.23 -8.42 14.66
C TYR A 72 9.78 -7.07 15.24
N GLU A 73 8.93 -7.07 16.27
CA GLU A 73 8.40 -5.86 16.94
C GLU A 73 9.51 -4.84 17.28
N ARG A 74 10.66 -5.30 17.80
CA ARG A 74 11.76 -4.42 18.20
C ARG A 74 12.43 -3.70 17.03
N VAL A 75 12.34 -4.26 15.82
CA VAL A 75 12.91 -3.65 14.62
C VAL A 75 11.94 -2.68 14.00
N VAL A 76 10.66 -3.04 13.92
CA VAL A 76 9.64 -2.20 13.32
C VAL A 76 9.19 -1.06 14.24
N PHE A 77 9.29 -1.24 15.56
CA PHE A 77 8.95 -0.24 16.56
C PHE A 77 10.15 0.05 17.49
N PRO A 78 11.25 0.63 16.96
CA PRO A 78 12.46 0.87 17.75
C PRO A 78 12.24 1.88 18.89
N ASN A 79 11.25 2.77 18.73
CA ASN A 79 10.88 3.79 19.70
C ASN A 79 9.61 3.43 20.49
N LEU A 80 9.33 2.14 20.69
CA LEU A 80 8.20 1.70 21.51
C LEU A 80 8.36 2.20 22.94
N ASP A 81 7.48 3.11 23.37
CA ASP A 81 7.45 3.55 24.76
C ASP A 81 6.67 2.53 25.60
N ARG A 82 7.42 1.60 26.21
CA ARG A 82 6.86 0.58 27.10
C ARG A 82 6.23 1.19 28.36
N ASN A 83 6.60 2.41 28.74
CA ASN A 83 5.99 3.11 29.86
C ASN A 83 4.62 3.68 29.51
N LEU A 84 4.22 3.70 28.23
CA LEU A 84 2.88 4.07 27.77
C LEU A 84 2.06 2.85 27.33
N SER A 85 2.52 1.62 27.62
CA SER A 85 1.88 0.38 27.18
C SER A 85 1.55 -0.51 28.39
N PRO A 86 0.27 -0.50 28.85
CA PRO A 86 -0.16 -1.32 29.99
C PRO A 86 0.27 -2.79 29.85
N ASN A 87 0.64 -3.44 30.95
CA ASN A 87 1.00 -4.88 30.96
C ASN A 87 -0.21 -5.81 30.82
N GLY A 88 -1.39 -5.30 31.11
CA GLY A 88 -2.67 -5.88 30.80
C GLY A 88 -3.68 -4.74 30.73
N SER A 89 -4.82 -4.98 30.09
CA SER A 89 -5.95 -4.05 30.19
C SER A 89 -6.87 -4.55 31.28
N SER A 90 -7.24 -3.67 32.22
CA SER A 90 -8.34 -3.96 33.15
C SER A 90 -9.73 -3.76 32.50
N ILE A 91 -9.76 -3.40 31.21
CA ILE A 91 -10.98 -3.29 30.41
C ILE A 91 -11.42 -4.72 30.06
N GLY A 92 -12.21 -5.34 30.93
CA GLY A 92 -12.76 -6.69 30.75
C GLY A 92 -13.74 -6.85 29.57
N ARG A 93 -13.76 -5.91 28.62
CA ARG A 93 -14.66 -5.86 27.46
C ARG A 93 -13.94 -5.69 26.12
N ILE A 94 -12.62 -5.55 26.09
CA ILE A 94 -11.89 -5.45 24.83
C ILE A 94 -11.83 -6.81 24.14
N ASN A 95 -12.23 -6.86 22.87
CA ASN A 95 -11.98 -8.02 22.04
C ASN A 95 -10.51 -8.06 21.57
N HIS A 96 -9.68 -8.87 22.26
CA HIS A 96 -8.26 -8.99 21.96
C HIS A 96 -7.96 -9.38 20.50
N SER A 97 -8.79 -10.20 19.86
CA SER A 97 -8.56 -10.59 18.46
C SER A 97 -8.82 -9.44 17.49
N VAL A 98 -9.84 -8.60 17.74
CA VAL A 98 -10.10 -7.39 16.94
C VAL A 98 -8.93 -6.42 17.03
N TRP A 99 -8.39 -6.23 18.23
CA TRP A 99 -7.25 -5.34 18.45
C TRP A 99 -5.97 -5.85 17.81
N GLN A 100 -5.69 -7.15 17.93
CA GLN A 100 -4.56 -7.78 17.25
C GLN A 100 -4.70 -7.64 15.73
N ASN A 101 -5.86 -7.97 15.16
CA ASN A 101 -6.12 -7.85 13.73
C ASN A 101 -6.05 -6.39 13.24
N GLY A 102 -6.51 -5.44 14.04
CA GLY A 102 -6.35 -4.00 13.78
C GLY A 102 -4.88 -3.59 13.72
N CYS A 103 -4.07 -4.02 14.69
CA CYS A 103 -2.62 -3.78 14.69
C CYS A 103 -1.95 -4.38 13.45
N LEU A 104 -2.26 -5.64 13.12
CA LEU A 104 -1.71 -6.30 11.95
C LEU A 104 -2.18 -5.62 10.67
N GLY A 105 -3.42 -5.13 10.61
CA GLY A 105 -3.94 -4.36 9.48
C GLY A 105 -3.22 -3.03 9.30
N LEU A 106 -3.00 -2.26 10.37
CA LEU A 106 -2.22 -1.01 10.33
C LEU A 106 -0.78 -1.26 9.88
N LEU A 107 -0.17 -2.37 10.31
CA LEU A 107 1.17 -2.77 9.91
C LEU A 107 1.24 -3.24 8.45
N ALA A 108 0.26 -4.03 7.98
CA ALA A 108 0.10 -4.40 6.58
C ALA A 108 -0.01 -3.16 5.69
N ASN A 109 -0.85 -2.19 6.09
CA ASN A 109 -1.00 -0.92 5.40
C ASN A 109 0.30 -0.12 5.40
N SER A 110 1.08 -0.18 6.49
CA SER A 110 2.41 0.44 6.57
C SER A 110 3.40 -0.17 5.57
N PHE A 111 3.43 -1.49 5.44
CA PHE A 111 4.23 -2.17 4.42
C PHE A 111 3.76 -1.83 3.00
N ALA A 112 2.46 -1.85 2.74
CA ALA A 112 1.91 -1.49 1.43
C ALA A 112 2.36 -0.08 1.00
N ASN A 113 2.26 0.90 1.90
CA ASN A 113 2.72 2.27 1.63
C ASN A 113 4.24 2.42 1.57
N ALA A 114 5.01 1.48 2.12
CA ALA A 114 6.46 1.42 1.94
C ALA A 114 6.86 0.86 0.55
N GLY A 115 5.89 0.52 -0.31
CA GLY A 115 6.11 0.08 -1.69
C GLY A 115 5.96 -1.43 -1.90
N PHE A 116 5.56 -2.19 -0.87
CA PHE A 116 5.40 -3.65 -0.99
C PHE A 116 4.00 -4.01 -1.50
N ASN A 117 3.90 -4.60 -2.69
CA ASN A 117 2.61 -4.89 -3.35
C ASN A 117 2.00 -6.26 -3.00
N TYR A 118 2.51 -6.93 -1.96
CA TYR A 118 2.11 -8.28 -1.56
C TYR A 118 0.86 -8.36 -0.68
N PHE A 119 0.20 -7.24 -0.41
CA PHE A 119 -0.82 -7.16 0.63
C PHE A 119 -2.25 -7.14 0.05
N GLN A 120 -3.13 -7.95 0.64
CA GLN A 120 -4.57 -7.92 0.36
C GLN A 120 -5.19 -6.65 0.98
N GLN A 121 -5.38 -5.62 0.15
CA GLN A 121 -5.88 -4.31 0.57
C GLN A 121 -7.21 -4.40 1.31
N ASP A 122 -8.20 -5.07 0.73
CA ASP A 122 -9.53 -5.21 1.32
C ASP A 122 -9.48 -5.83 2.72
N LYS A 123 -8.56 -6.79 2.93
CA LYS A 123 -8.41 -7.49 4.21
C LYS A 123 -7.83 -6.57 5.28
N TYR A 124 -6.74 -5.84 5.00
CA TYR A 124 -6.17 -4.96 6.01
C TYR A 124 -7.05 -3.74 6.28
N GLU A 125 -7.71 -3.17 5.26
CA GLU A 125 -8.65 -2.05 5.45
C GLU A 125 -9.89 -2.49 6.23
N GLY A 126 -10.40 -3.70 5.96
CA GLY A 126 -11.49 -4.31 6.73
C GLY A 126 -11.13 -4.44 8.21
N ASN A 127 -9.95 -4.98 8.52
CA ASN A 127 -9.47 -5.13 9.89
C ASN A 127 -9.27 -3.78 10.60
N ILE A 128 -8.71 -2.78 9.92
CA ILE A 128 -8.57 -1.41 10.45
C ILE A 128 -9.94 -0.80 10.77
N ARG A 129 -10.93 -0.98 9.89
CA ARG A 129 -12.29 -0.45 10.08
C ARG A 129 -12.98 -1.07 11.29
N VAL A 130 -12.91 -2.39 11.45
CA VAL A 130 -13.47 -3.10 12.61
C VAL A 130 -12.78 -2.65 13.89
N PHE A 131 -11.46 -2.50 13.87
CA PHE A 131 -10.70 -1.99 15.01
C PHE A 131 -11.08 -0.55 15.39
N ASN A 132 -11.19 0.37 14.44
CA ASN A 132 -11.60 1.75 14.72
C ASN A 132 -13.01 1.80 15.33
N SER A 133 -13.95 0.99 14.85
CA SER A 133 -15.28 0.89 15.45
C SER A 133 -15.22 0.37 16.90
N GLU A 134 -14.36 -0.60 17.19
CA GLU A 134 -14.16 -1.14 18.55
C GLU A 134 -13.55 -0.07 19.48
N PHE A 135 -12.55 0.66 19.00
CA PHE A 135 -11.95 1.77 19.72
C PHE A 135 -12.98 2.86 20.07
N ASP A 136 -13.84 3.24 19.11
CA ASP A 136 -14.88 4.24 19.31
C ASP A 136 -15.90 3.82 20.37
N ASN A 137 -16.30 2.53 20.35
CA ASN A 137 -17.23 1.92 21.30
C ASN A 137 -16.66 1.86 22.73
N HIS A 138 -15.34 1.76 22.87
CA HIS A 138 -14.66 1.61 24.17
C HIS A 138 -13.79 2.82 24.58
N SER A 139 -13.87 3.93 23.86
CA SER A 139 -13.02 5.11 24.06
C SER A 139 -13.06 5.68 25.49
N THR A 140 -14.23 5.72 26.15
CA THR A 140 -14.36 6.15 27.55
C THR A 140 -13.67 5.18 28.53
N ASP A 141 -13.79 3.88 28.31
CA ASP A 141 -13.13 2.86 29.13
C ASP A 141 -11.61 2.92 28.96
N LEU A 142 -11.13 3.15 27.73
CA LEU A 142 -9.72 3.38 27.41
C LEU A 142 -9.18 4.64 28.09
N TYR A 143 -9.98 5.69 28.19
CA TYR A 143 -9.59 6.90 28.90
C TYR A 143 -9.48 6.65 30.42
N ALA A 144 -10.37 5.86 31.00
CA ALA A 144 -10.24 5.44 32.39
C ALA A 144 -8.97 4.61 32.62
N GLU A 145 -8.63 3.71 31.68
CA GLU A 145 -7.40 2.91 31.74
C GLU A 145 -6.13 3.78 31.67
N TYR A 146 -6.15 4.83 30.84
CA TYR A 146 -5.07 5.81 30.80
C TYR A 146 -4.82 6.44 32.17
N PHE A 147 -5.87 6.84 32.89
CA PHE A 147 -5.71 7.37 34.25
C PHE A 147 -5.22 6.32 35.24
N ARG A 148 -5.67 5.06 35.13
CA ARG A 148 -5.14 3.97 35.97
C ARG A 148 -3.64 3.80 35.78
N HIS A 149 -3.21 3.79 34.53
CA HIS A 149 -1.82 3.61 34.16
C HIS A 149 -0.94 4.81 34.55
N VAL A 150 -1.32 6.03 34.15
CA VAL A 150 -0.50 7.24 34.34
C VAL A 150 -0.55 7.76 35.78
N CYS A 151 -1.68 7.62 36.47
CA CYS A 151 -1.81 8.06 37.86
C CYS A 151 -1.60 6.94 38.89
N GLY A 152 -1.40 5.69 38.46
CA GLY A 152 -1.28 4.56 39.39
C GLY A 152 -2.57 4.28 40.18
N LEU A 153 -3.73 4.52 39.57
CA LEU A 153 -5.01 4.22 40.20
C LEU A 153 -5.31 2.72 40.07
N ALA A 154 -5.84 2.15 41.15
CA ALA A 154 -6.42 0.82 41.16
C ALA A 154 -7.92 0.92 41.48
N PRO A 155 -8.79 0.15 40.80
CA PRO A 155 -10.21 0.09 41.17
C PRO A 155 -10.38 -0.27 42.66
N SER A 156 -10.99 0.64 43.43
CA SER A 156 -11.14 0.50 44.88
C SER A 156 -12.27 1.36 45.38
N ALA A 157 -13.18 0.77 46.17
CA ALA A 157 -14.25 1.50 46.84
C ALA A 157 -13.71 2.67 47.69
N LYS A 158 -12.53 2.50 48.32
CA LYS A 158 -11.85 3.58 49.07
C LYS A 158 -11.56 4.78 48.17
N TYR A 159 -11.01 4.55 46.97
CA TYR A 159 -10.67 5.63 46.03
C TYR A 159 -11.91 6.30 45.48
N VAL A 160 -12.98 5.55 45.19
CA VAL A 160 -14.28 6.11 44.80
C VAL A 160 -14.81 7.05 45.88
N THR A 161 -14.87 6.60 47.14
CA THR A 161 -15.37 7.42 48.27
C THR A 161 -14.51 8.66 48.48
N GLN A 162 -13.18 8.54 48.42
CA GLN A 162 -12.28 9.67 48.57
C GLN A 162 -12.43 10.68 47.43
N TYR A 163 -12.51 10.22 46.17
CA TYR A 163 -12.69 11.10 45.02
C TYR A 163 -14.05 11.81 45.07
N GLN A 164 -15.11 11.06 45.40
CA GLN A 164 -16.47 11.59 45.60
C GLN A 164 -16.49 12.68 46.68
N SER A 165 -15.78 12.50 47.80
CA SER A 165 -15.74 13.49 48.89
C SER A 165 -15.14 14.83 48.46
N ILE A 166 -14.14 14.82 47.56
CA ILE A 166 -13.57 16.05 46.99
C ILE A 166 -14.59 16.69 46.04
N LEU A 167 -15.12 15.91 45.10
CA LEU A 167 -16.01 16.41 44.04
C LEU A 167 -17.31 16.99 44.60
N LEU A 168 -17.83 16.40 45.68
CA LEU A 168 -19.05 16.87 46.34
C LEU A 168 -18.78 17.86 47.49
N SER A 169 -17.53 18.24 47.73
CA SER A 169 -17.20 19.21 48.79
C SER A 169 -17.83 20.57 48.54
N HIS A 170 -18.28 21.23 49.61
CA HIS A 170 -18.80 22.60 49.57
C HIS A 170 -17.85 23.53 48.80
N ALA A 171 -16.55 23.47 49.12
CA ALA A 171 -15.56 24.38 48.55
C ALA A 171 -15.42 24.22 47.02
N PHE A 172 -15.43 23.00 46.49
CA PHE A 172 -15.40 22.79 45.03
C PHE A 172 -16.69 23.26 44.35
N LYS A 173 -17.86 22.95 44.93
CA LYS A 173 -19.15 23.44 44.42
C LYS A 173 -19.23 24.97 44.40
N THR A 174 -18.81 25.64 45.48
CA THR A 174 -18.75 27.11 45.54
C THR A 174 -17.83 27.68 44.46
N LEU A 175 -16.65 27.09 44.25
CA LEU A 175 -15.74 27.51 43.18
C LEU A 175 -16.42 27.41 41.81
N LYS A 176 -17.07 26.29 41.50
CA LYS A 176 -17.70 26.08 40.20
C LYS A 176 -18.89 27.01 39.97
N ARG A 177 -19.69 27.28 41.00
CA ARG A 177 -20.75 28.30 40.94
C ARG A 177 -20.18 29.70 40.68
N ALA A 178 -19.08 30.06 41.33
CA ALA A 178 -18.42 31.34 41.10
C ALA A 178 -17.88 31.44 39.67
N GLN A 179 -17.24 30.37 39.16
CA GLN A 179 -16.77 30.32 37.76
C GLN A 179 -17.91 30.37 36.76
N LEU A 180 -19.04 29.73 37.04
CA LEU A 180 -20.24 29.81 36.21
C LEU A 180 -20.79 31.24 36.17
N ALA A 181 -20.91 31.89 37.34
CA ALA A 181 -21.44 33.25 37.45
C ALA A 181 -20.54 34.30 36.78
N THR A 182 -19.21 34.08 36.75
CA THR A 182 -18.26 34.99 36.10
C THR A 182 -17.93 34.62 34.66
N GLY A 183 -18.48 33.52 34.13
CA GLY A 183 -18.09 32.97 32.83
C GLY A 183 -16.65 32.43 32.77
N GLY A 184 -16.01 32.24 33.93
CA GLY A 184 -14.66 31.69 34.05
C GLY A 184 -14.58 30.17 33.88
N TRP A 185 -15.71 29.49 33.71
CA TRP A 185 -15.77 28.05 33.46
C TRP A 185 -15.78 27.78 31.95
N THR A 186 -14.59 27.63 31.36
CA THR A 186 -14.41 27.66 29.89
C THR A 186 -15.01 26.47 29.15
N ASP A 187 -14.96 25.26 29.72
CA ASP A 187 -15.61 24.07 29.18
C ASP A 187 -16.14 23.16 30.30
N PRO A 188 -17.35 23.46 30.82
CA PRO A 188 -17.93 22.69 31.92
C PRO A 188 -18.22 21.24 31.55
N SER A 189 -18.60 20.97 30.29
CA SER A 189 -18.93 19.61 29.85
C SER A 189 -17.69 18.72 29.82
N MET A 190 -16.59 19.24 29.29
CA MET A 190 -15.34 18.47 29.23
C MET A 190 -14.75 18.21 30.62
N GLU A 191 -14.80 19.20 31.52
CA GLU A 191 -14.32 19.04 32.89
C GLU A 191 -15.15 17.99 33.66
N MET A 192 -16.48 18.08 33.59
CA MET A 192 -17.37 17.11 34.27
C MET A 192 -17.22 15.70 33.69
N TYR A 193 -17.12 15.57 32.36
CA TYR A 193 -16.81 14.29 31.72
C TYR A 193 -15.51 13.69 32.28
N THR A 194 -14.44 14.49 32.34
CA THR A 194 -13.13 14.04 32.83
C THR A 194 -13.20 13.57 34.29
N HIS A 195 -13.98 14.24 35.14
CA HIS A 195 -14.22 13.78 36.51
C HIS A 195 -14.94 12.43 36.56
N PHE A 196 -15.90 12.18 35.68
CA PHE A 196 -16.60 10.89 35.62
C PHE A 196 -15.70 9.77 35.10
N VAL A 197 -14.83 10.05 34.12
CA VAL A 197 -13.79 9.11 33.67
C VAL A 197 -12.83 8.76 34.81
N LYS A 198 -12.42 9.73 35.63
CA LYS A 198 -11.55 9.47 36.80
C LYS A 198 -12.23 8.67 37.90
N LEU A 199 -13.53 8.91 38.14
CA LEU A 199 -14.33 8.07 39.03
C LEU A 199 -14.43 6.63 38.51
N LEU A 200 -14.66 6.45 37.21
CA LEU A 200 -14.61 5.14 36.55
C LEU A 200 -13.22 4.49 36.68
N ALA A 201 -12.14 5.26 36.55
CA ALA A 201 -10.77 4.80 36.78
C ALA A 201 -10.56 4.32 38.23
N CYS A 202 -11.15 5.01 39.21
CA CYS A 202 -11.17 4.61 40.62
C CYS A 202 -12.05 3.39 40.91
N GLY A 203 -12.87 2.94 39.95
CA GLY A 203 -13.73 1.76 40.08
C GLY A 203 -15.22 2.05 40.34
N ALA A 204 -15.67 3.29 40.17
CA ALA A 204 -17.08 3.63 40.30
C ALA A 204 -17.93 2.97 39.20
N SER A 205 -19.08 2.44 39.57
CA SER A 205 -20.11 1.95 38.66
C SER A 205 -20.92 3.11 38.05
N ASP A 206 -21.64 2.82 36.97
CA ASP A 206 -22.51 3.82 36.31
C ASP A 206 -23.59 4.34 37.26
N ALA A 207 -24.11 3.49 38.15
CA ALA A 207 -25.08 3.87 39.18
C ALA A 207 -24.47 4.82 40.23
N GLU A 208 -23.22 4.60 40.65
CA GLU A 208 -22.52 5.51 41.56
C GLU A 208 -22.24 6.86 40.89
N ILE A 209 -21.81 6.87 39.62
CA ILE A 209 -21.60 8.11 38.87
C ILE A 209 -22.91 8.89 38.71
N GLN A 210 -24.03 8.22 38.43
CA GLN A 210 -25.36 8.83 38.40
C GLN A 210 -25.76 9.42 39.76
N SER A 211 -25.50 8.71 40.85
CA SER A 211 -25.75 9.21 42.21
C SER A 211 -24.92 10.47 42.53
N ILE A 212 -23.65 10.48 42.11
CA ILE A 212 -22.74 11.62 42.27
C ILE A 212 -23.22 12.82 41.43
N TYR A 213 -23.64 12.60 40.18
CA TYR A 213 -24.22 13.66 39.34
C TYR A 213 -25.43 14.33 40.00
N ASN A 214 -26.38 13.53 40.50
CA ASN A 214 -27.57 14.06 41.17
C ASN A 214 -27.18 14.85 42.43
N SER A 215 -26.27 14.31 43.25
CA SER A 215 -25.78 14.99 44.47
C SER A 215 -25.05 16.30 44.18
N PHE A 216 -24.45 16.42 42.98
CA PHE A 216 -23.78 17.64 42.53
C PHE A 216 -24.76 18.71 42.03
N THR A 217 -25.91 18.30 41.48
CA THR A 217 -26.86 19.20 40.78
C THR A 217 -28.16 19.48 41.53
N THR A 218 -28.53 18.71 42.57
CA THR A 218 -29.82 18.87 43.26
C THR A 218 -29.72 19.12 44.78
N GLY A 219 -28.51 19.19 45.34
CA GLY A 219 -28.29 19.35 46.79
C GLY A 219 -28.09 20.79 47.27
N GLU A 220 -27.71 20.95 48.53
CA GLU A 220 -27.17 22.21 49.04
C GLU A 220 -25.91 22.59 48.24
N ASP A 221 -25.83 23.87 47.88
CA ASP A 221 -24.84 24.40 46.94
C ASP A 221 -24.80 23.74 45.56
N ALA A 222 -25.96 23.27 45.08
CA ALA A 222 -26.09 22.73 43.73
C ALA A 222 -25.46 23.63 42.66
N VAL A 223 -24.70 23.01 41.77
CA VAL A 223 -24.26 23.62 40.52
C VAL A 223 -25.34 23.38 39.48
N ASP A 224 -25.77 24.43 38.78
CA ASP A 224 -26.80 24.30 37.74
C ASP A 224 -26.36 23.32 36.65
N ALA A 225 -27.12 22.25 36.44
CA ALA A 225 -26.87 21.24 35.42
C ALA A 225 -26.86 21.83 34.00
N SER A 226 -27.52 22.99 33.78
CA SER A 226 -27.51 23.71 32.51
C SER A 226 -26.10 24.16 32.09
N ALA A 227 -25.13 24.22 33.03
CA ALA A 227 -23.75 24.57 32.74
C ALA A 227 -23.02 23.53 31.87
N PHE A 228 -23.38 22.24 31.97
CA PHE A 228 -22.75 21.13 31.25
C PHE A 228 -23.79 20.24 30.55
N PRO A 229 -24.56 20.78 29.58
CA PRO A 229 -25.75 20.13 29.04
C PRO A 229 -25.47 18.84 28.27
N LEU A 230 -24.22 18.60 27.87
CA LEU A 230 -23.79 17.41 27.15
C LEU A 230 -23.46 16.23 28.08
N ILE A 231 -23.35 16.48 29.40
CA ILE A 231 -23.04 15.47 30.40
C ILE A 231 -24.29 15.21 31.22
N VAL A 232 -24.96 14.11 30.90
CA VAL A 232 -26.13 13.62 31.64
C VAL A 232 -25.93 12.14 32.02
N PRO A 233 -26.54 11.66 33.12
CA PRO A 233 -26.22 10.34 33.69
C PRO A 233 -26.31 9.14 32.75
N ASP A 234 -27.21 9.19 31.76
CA ASP A 234 -27.46 8.10 30.80
C ASP A 234 -26.64 8.22 29.52
N LYS A 235 -26.01 9.37 29.25
CA LYS A 235 -25.32 9.64 27.97
C LYS A 235 -23.89 10.14 28.12
N TRP A 236 -23.38 10.38 29.32
CA TRP A 236 -22.03 10.91 29.52
C TRP A 236 -20.94 10.05 28.86
N LYS A 237 -21.12 8.72 28.80
CA LYS A 237 -20.19 7.80 28.09
C LYS A 237 -20.18 7.96 26.57
N SER A 238 -21.19 8.61 25.99
CA SER A 238 -21.21 8.96 24.57
C SER A 238 -20.60 10.33 24.29
N TYR A 239 -20.13 11.05 25.32
CA TYR A 239 -19.46 12.32 25.12
C TYR A 239 -18.12 12.10 24.40
N ARG A 240 -17.92 12.81 23.29
CA ARG A 240 -16.79 12.63 22.38
C ARG A 240 -16.02 13.91 22.09
N ALA A 241 -16.37 15.06 22.66
CA ALA A 241 -15.64 16.30 22.35
C ALA A 241 -14.15 16.26 22.77
N TRP A 242 -13.79 15.34 23.66
CA TRP A 242 -12.40 15.07 24.08
C TRP A 242 -11.55 14.36 23.02
N LEU A 243 -12.18 13.78 21.99
CA LEU A 243 -11.53 12.99 20.96
C LEU A 243 -12.06 13.44 19.60
N ASN A 244 -11.22 14.04 18.77
CA ASN A 244 -11.60 14.42 17.41
C ASN A 244 -12.13 13.18 16.64
N LYS A 245 -13.01 13.41 15.66
CA LYS A 245 -13.65 12.35 14.85
C LYS A 245 -12.70 11.60 13.89
N ASP A 246 -11.40 11.66 14.14
CA ASP A 246 -10.41 10.98 13.33
C ASP A 246 -10.31 9.50 13.75
N GLN A 247 -9.54 8.74 12.98
CA GLN A 247 -9.38 7.29 13.13
C GLN A 247 -7.91 6.92 13.10
N PHE A 248 -7.58 5.74 13.63
CA PHE A 248 -6.23 5.20 13.47
C PHE A 248 -5.94 4.93 11.99
N GLY A 249 -4.81 5.47 11.53
CA GLY A 249 -4.25 5.27 10.21
C GLY A 249 -2.78 4.86 10.27
N ILE A 250 -2.14 4.84 9.11
CA ILE A 250 -0.76 4.38 8.93
C ILE A 250 0.26 5.06 9.86
N SER A 251 0.11 6.38 10.08
CA SER A 251 1.06 7.19 10.83
C SER A 251 1.02 6.92 12.34
N ASP A 252 -0.05 6.33 12.87
CA ASP A 252 -0.27 6.20 14.32
C ASP A 252 0.62 5.17 14.99
N ILE A 253 0.82 4.02 14.33
CA ILE A 253 1.73 3.00 14.86
C ILE A 253 3.20 3.38 14.65
N LYS A 254 3.49 4.44 13.90
CA LYS A 254 4.85 4.97 13.65
C LYS A 254 5.82 3.84 13.31
N ALA A 255 5.40 2.92 12.46
CA ALA A 255 6.22 1.81 12.02
C ALA A 255 7.43 2.36 11.26
N GLN A 256 8.62 1.91 11.62
CA GLN A 256 9.89 2.32 11.04
C GLN A 256 10.61 1.11 10.48
N ASN A 257 11.70 1.33 9.77
CA ASN A 257 12.60 0.27 9.33
C ASN A 257 11.92 -0.77 8.43
N LEU A 258 10.76 -0.43 7.85
CA LEU A 258 10.00 -1.30 6.95
C LEU A 258 10.80 -1.66 5.69
N HIS A 259 11.77 -0.82 5.34
CA HIS A 259 12.72 -0.99 4.26
C HIS A 259 14.14 -1.32 4.74
N GLN A 260 14.38 -1.38 6.07
CA GLN A 260 15.73 -1.48 6.62
C GLN A 260 16.12 -2.93 6.98
N TRP A 261 17.21 -3.36 6.35
CA TRP A 261 18.26 -4.27 6.81
C TRP A 261 18.19 -4.75 8.27
N TYR A 262 18.06 -6.07 8.49
CA TYR A 262 18.26 -6.69 9.79
C TYR A 262 19.75 -6.96 10.03
N THR A 263 20.49 -5.99 10.58
CA THR A 263 21.83 -6.22 11.11
C THR A 263 21.75 -6.54 12.60
N ARG A 264 21.57 -7.81 12.99
CA ARG A 264 21.99 -8.22 14.36
C ARG A 264 22.17 -9.69 14.68
N GLN A 265 21.86 -10.64 13.79
CA GLN A 265 22.26 -12.04 14.02
C GLN A 265 23.07 -12.53 12.82
N ALA A 266 24.26 -13.02 13.16
CA ALA A 266 25.33 -13.32 12.24
C ALA A 266 24.89 -14.31 11.15
N SER A 267 25.45 -14.12 9.95
CA SER A 267 25.66 -15.09 8.86
C SER A 267 24.59 -15.34 7.81
N VAL A 268 23.34 -14.84 7.91
CA VAL A 268 22.35 -15.02 6.82
C VAL A 268 21.72 -13.68 6.45
N MET A 269 22.01 -13.21 5.23
CA MET A 269 21.39 -12.02 4.65
C MET A 269 20.01 -12.39 4.14
N LEU A 270 18.96 -11.83 4.75
CA LEU A 270 17.60 -11.90 4.22
C LEU A 270 17.25 -10.53 3.61
N PRO A 271 16.91 -10.45 2.31
CA PRO A 271 16.52 -9.20 1.68
C PRO A 271 15.35 -8.46 2.37
N PRO A 272 15.24 -7.11 2.23
CA PRO A 272 14.15 -6.31 2.81
C PRO A 272 12.73 -6.78 2.45
N VAL A 273 12.60 -7.46 1.31
CA VAL A 273 11.35 -8.06 0.83
C VAL A 273 10.85 -9.17 1.77
N ASP A 274 11.76 -9.86 2.46
CA ASP A 274 11.47 -11.04 3.26
C ASP A 274 10.66 -10.68 4.50
N LEU A 275 10.90 -9.52 5.11
CA LEU A 275 10.14 -9.14 6.31
C LEU A 275 8.66 -8.88 5.98
N ALA A 276 8.41 -8.13 4.91
CA ALA A 276 7.07 -7.85 4.41
C ALA A 276 6.40 -9.14 3.91
N TYR A 277 7.14 -9.99 3.22
CA TYR A 277 6.71 -11.28 2.70
C TYR A 277 6.36 -12.27 3.81
N ILE A 278 7.27 -12.51 4.77
CA ILE A 278 7.08 -13.37 5.95
C ILE A 278 5.88 -12.86 6.74
N PHE A 279 5.75 -11.54 6.92
CA PHE A 279 4.58 -10.96 7.57
C PHE A 279 3.30 -11.28 6.78
N ALA A 280 3.29 -11.03 5.48
CA ALA A 280 2.12 -11.23 4.64
C ALA A 280 1.69 -12.71 4.60
N GLN A 281 2.64 -13.64 4.53
CA GLN A 281 2.36 -15.08 4.62
C GLN A 281 1.87 -15.49 6.00
N LYS A 282 2.61 -15.12 7.06
CA LYS A 282 2.32 -15.54 8.44
C LYS A 282 0.93 -15.10 8.90
N PHE A 283 0.50 -13.91 8.49
CA PHE A 283 -0.77 -13.34 8.91
C PHE A 283 -1.82 -13.36 7.79
N ASP A 284 -1.58 -14.12 6.72
CA ASP A 284 -2.50 -14.33 5.61
C ASP A 284 -2.95 -12.99 4.96
N TYR A 285 -2.09 -11.98 4.97
CA TYR A 285 -2.27 -10.77 4.15
C TYR A 285 -1.71 -10.95 2.74
N TRP A 286 -1.12 -12.10 2.44
CA TRP A 286 -0.52 -12.41 1.15
C TRP A 286 -1.53 -12.29 0.02
N LYS A 287 -1.28 -11.35 -0.89
CA LYS A 287 -1.93 -11.24 -2.18
C LYS A 287 -1.28 -12.29 -3.08
N ALA A 288 -1.94 -13.43 -3.25
CA ALA A 288 -1.57 -14.35 -4.32
C ALA A 288 -1.58 -13.56 -5.62
N ALA A 289 -0.58 -13.78 -6.48
CA ALA A 289 -0.67 -13.34 -7.87
C ALA A 289 -1.89 -14.05 -8.47
N THR A 290 -3.04 -13.41 -8.41
CA THR A 290 -4.28 -13.95 -8.94
C THR A 290 -4.17 -13.76 -10.43
N LEU A 291 -3.70 -14.81 -11.10
CA LEU A 291 -3.81 -14.87 -12.55
C LEU A 291 -5.31 -14.94 -12.92
N SER A 292 -5.67 -14.59 -14.12
CA SER A 292 -7.03 -14.54 -14.61
C SER A 292 -7.20 -15.63 -15.65
N CYS A 293 -8.18 -16.51 -15.46
CA CYS A 293 -8.18 -17.78 -16.18
C CYS A 293 -9.59 -18.35 -16.35
N PHE A 294 -9.70 -19.31 -17.26
CA PHE A 294 -10.87 -20.12 -17.53
C PHE A 294 -10.76 -21.53 -16.98
N THR A 295 -11.89 -22.19 -16.79
CA THR A 295 -11.92 -23.65 -16.56
C THR A 295 -11.53 -24.42 -17.81
N ALA A 296 -11.07 -25.66 -17.63
CA ALA A 296 -10.67 -26.58 -18.71
C ALA A 296 -11.72 -26.77 -19.81
N GLU A 297 -13.01 -26.67 -19.46
CA GLU A 297 -14.15 -26.90 -20.35
C GLU A 297 -14.51 -25.69 -21.24
N THR A 298 -13.92 -24.51 -21.00
CA THR A 298 -14.16 -23.34 -21.84
C THR A 298 -13.65 -23.62 -23.24
N HIS A 299 -14.47 -23.41 -24.27
CA HIS A 299 -14.06 -23.64 -25.66
C HIS A 299 -13.53 -22.36 -26.29
N VAL A 300 -12.48 -22.48 -27.10
CA VAL A 300 -11.84 -21.43 -27.88
C VAL A 300 -12.19 -21.65 -29.34
N LEU A 301 -12.47 -20.57 -30.06
CA LEU A 301 -12.69 -20.58 -31.50
C LEU A 301 -11.34 -20.47 -32.23
N LEU A 302 -10.97 -21.51 -32.96
CA LEU A 302 -9.75 -21.57 -33.77
C LEU A 302 -9.90 -20.69 -35.02
N ALA A 303 -8.77 -20.32 -35.63
CA ALA A 303 -8.73 -19.51 -36.84
C ALA A 303 -9.45 -20.19 -38.03
N ASP A 304 -9.44 -21.52 -38.09
CA ASP A 304 -10.15 -22.32 -39.10
C ASP A 304 -11.68 -22.39 -38.89
N GLY A 305 -12.19 -21.76 -37.83
CA GLY A 305 -13.60 -21.72 -37.47
C GLY A 305 -14.07 -22.90 -36.63
N THR A 306 -13.21 -23.88 -36.33
CA THR A 306 -13.54 -24.97 -35.41
C THR A 306 -13.45 -24.53 -33.95
N ILE A 307 -14.11 -25.25 -33.04
CA ILE A 307 -14.03 -24.98 -31.59
C ILE A 307 -13.30 -26.12 -30.88
N ALA A 308 -12.42 -25.78 -29.95
CA ALA A 308 -11.68 -26.74 -29.14
C ALA A 308 -11.70 -26.30 -27.67
N PRO A 309 -11.77 -27.24 -26.70
CA PRO A 309 -11.65 -26.88 -25.29
C PRO A 309 -10.25 -26.31 -25.02
N ILE A 310 -10.15 -25.29 -24.16
CA ILE A 310 -8.93 -24.51 -23.92
C ILE A 310 -7.77 -25.38 -23.41
N ASN A 311 -8.08 -26.45 -22.69
CA ASN A 311 -7.07 -27.40 -22.20
C ASN A 311 -6.43 -28.28 -23.29
N ARG A 312 -6.98 -28.27 -24.51
CA ARG A 312 -6.41 -28.96 -25.69
C ARG A 312 -5.64 -28.02 -26.61
N ILE A 313 -5.72 -26.71 -26.39
CA ILE A 313 -4.94 -25.73 -27.13
C ILE A 313 -3.46 -25.90 -26.78
N GLN A 314 -2.60 -25.75 -27.77
CA GLN A 314 -1.16 -25.90 -27.66
C GLN A 314 -0.42 -24.69 -28.24
N LYS A 315 0.86 -24.56 -27.90
CA LYS A 315 1.75 -23.62 -28.56
C LYS A 315 1.72 -23.85 -30.08
N GLY A 316 1.62 -22.76 -30.84
CA GLY A 316 1.57 -22.77 -32.30
C GLY A 316 0.16 -22.84 -32.88
N ASP A 317 -0.86 -23.17 -32.08
CA ASP A 317 -2.25 -23.12 -32.55
C ASP A 317 -2.63 -21.68 -32.90
N GLN A 318 -3.41 -21.51 -33.97
CA GLN A 318 -3.95 -20.23 -34.38
C GLN A 318 -5.39 -20.10 -33.92
N VAL A 319 -5.68 -19.06 -33.15
CA VAL A 319 -7.02 -18.77 -32.65
C VAL A 319 -7.61 -17.57 -33.37
N ARG A 320 -8.94 -17.54 -33.47
CA ARG A 320 -9.63 -16.35 -33.96
C ARG A 320 -9.47 -15.23 -32.95
N SER A 321 -8.95 -14.13 -33.44
CA SER A 321 -8.64 -12.91 -32.69
C SER A 321 -9.40 -11.74 -33.30
N ARG A 322 -9.45 -10.64 -32.56
CA ARG A 322 -9.90 -9.35 -33.06
C ARG A 322 -8.88 -8.29 -32.70
N ILE A 323 -8.55 -7.48 -33.70
CA ILE A 323 -7.76 -6.26 -33.50
C ILE A 323 -8.75 -5.10 -33.42
N PHE A 324 -8.60 -4.31 -32.37
CA PHE A 324 -9.42 -3.14 -32.10
C PHE A 324 -8.60 -1.89 -32.45
N CYS A 325 -8.76 -1.39 -33.68
CA CYS A 325 -8.13 -0.14 -34.14
C CYS A 325 -9.21 0.88 -34.51
N GLU A 326 -9.07 2.13 -34.09
CA GLU A 326 -9.81 3.29 -34.65
C GLU A 326 -11.34 3.06 -34.89
N GLY A 327 -12.06 2.53 -33.90
CA GLY A 327 -13.50 2.28 -34.01
C GLY A 327 -13.88 1.20 -35.05
N GLN A 328 -12.90 0.51 -35.62
CA GLN A 328 -13.05 -0.66 -36.47
C GLN A 328 -12.63 -1.92 -35.70
N GLN A 329 -13.45 -2.95 -35.84
CA GLN A 329 -13.13 -4.29 -35.38
C GLN A 329 -12.75 -5.10 -36.61
N CYS A 330 -11.49 -5.49 -36.69
CA CYS A 330 -11.01 -6.36 -37.75
C CYS A 330 -10.81 -7.76 -37.18
N GLU A 331 -11.34 -8.76 -37.88
CA GLU A 331 -10.99 -10.14 -37.60
C GLU A 331 -9.52 -10.36 -37.92
N ALA A 332 -8.84 -11.04 -37.00
CA ALA A 332 -7.44 -11.38 -37.09
C ALA A 332 -7.22 -12.80 -36.61
N GLU A 333 -5.99 -13.27 -36.76
CA GLU A 333 -5.54 -14.55 -36.25
C GLU A 333 -4.37 -14.29 -35.32
N SER A 334 -4.29 -15.02 -34.22
CA SER A 334 -3.18 -14.91 -33.28
C SER A 334 -2.62 -16.28 -32.97
N THR A 335 -1.30 -16.41 -33.03
CA THR A 335 -0.59 -17.65 -32.72
C THR A 335 -0.36 -17.74 -31.22
N VAL A 336 -0.74 -18.87 -30.62
CA VAL A 336 -0.51 -19.13 -29.19
C VAL A 336 0.99 -19.36 -28.96
N ALA A 337 1.62 -18.50 -28.16
CA ALA A 337 2.99 -18.68 -27.71
C ALA A 337 3.08 -19.77 -26.64
N PHE A 338 2.16 -19.75 -25.67
CA PHE A 338 1.98 -20.80 -24.66
C PHE A 338 0.60 -20.69 -24.01
N VAL A 339 0.24 -21.72 -23.23
CA VAL A 339 -1.02 -21.78 -22.46
C VAL A 339 -0.67 -21.65 -20.98
N SER A 340 -1.13 -20.60 -20.29
CA SER A 340 -0.94 -20.45 -18.84
C SER A 340 -1.81 -21.47 -18.10
N LYS A 341 -1.29 -22.13 -17.04
CA LYS A 341 -1.97 -23.24 -16.33
C LYS A 341 -2.00 -23.10 -14.80
N PRO A 342 -2.43 -21.96 -14.23
CA PRO A 342 -2.37 -21.78 -12.78
C PRO A 342 -3.47 -22.56 -12.05
N LYS A 343 -3.13 -23.05 -10.86
CA LYS A 343 -4.07 -23.69 -9.93
C LYS A 343 -5.13 -22.70 -9.44
N ARG A 344 -6.40 -23.08 -9.38
CA ARG A 344 -7.52 -22.27 -8.89
C ARG A 344 -7.29 -21.75 -7.48
N ALA A 345 -6.67 -22.54 -6.59
CA ALA A 345 -6.23 -22.10 -5.27
C ALA A 345 -7.33 -21.38 -4.44
N GLY A 346 -8.56 -21.89 -4.48
CA GLY A 346 -9.70 -21.32 -3.75
C GLY A 346 -10.31 -20.06 -4.38
N ARG A 347 -9.85 -19.62 -5.56
CA ARG A 347 -10.45 -18.49 -6.29
C ARG A 347 -11.90 -18.81 -6.69
N ASN A 348 -12.78 -17.83 -6.54
CA ASN A 348 -14.15 -17.90 -7.04
C ASN A 348 -14.14 -17.82 -8.57
N LEU A 349 -15.04 -18.58 -9.19
CA LEU A 349 -15.30 -18.50 -10.63
C LEU A 349 -16.67 -17.89 -10.87
N TYR A 350 -16.85 -17.34 -12.05
CA TYR A 350 -18.06 -16.67 -12.49
C TYR A 350 -18.40 -17.14 -13.90
N SER A 351 -19.69 -17.27 -14.19
CA SER A 351 -20.19 -17.48 -15.53
C SER A 351 -21.35 -16.54 -15.78
N TYR A 352 -21.62 -16.22 -17.05
CA TYR A 352 -22.89 -15.59 -17.40
C TYR A 352 -24.01 -16.63 -17.24
N ARG A 353 -25.17 -16.20 -16.75
CA ARG A 353 -26.36 -17.07 -16.65
C ARG A 353 -26.80 -17.63 -18.01
N THR A 354 -26.43 -16.94 -19.11
CA THR A 354 -26.73 -17.34 -20.50
C THR A 354 -25.62 -18.19 -21.13
N ALA A 355 -24.47 -18.33 -20.46
CA ALA A 355 -23.32 -19.09 -20.92
C ALA A 355 -22.65 -19.80 -19.72
N PRO A 356 -23.31 -20.81 -19.13
CA PRO A 356 -22.87 -21.45 -17.89
C PRO A 356 -21.58 -22.27 -18.03
N LEU A 357 -21.16 -22.61 -19.26
CA LEU A 357 -19.94 -23.39 -19.51
C LEU A 357 -18.69 -22.50 -19.70
N VAL A 358 -18.86 -21.19 -19.88
CA VAL A 358 -17.74 -20.24 -19.88
C VAL A 358 -17.56 -19.71 -18.46
N LYS A 359 -16.71 -20.41 -17.68
CA LYS A 359 -16.39 -20.05 -16.30
C LYS A 359 -15.02 -19.38 -16.23
N PHE A 360 -14.95 -18.22 -15.59
CA PHE A 360 -13.76 -17.38 -15.52
C PHE A 360 -13.58 -16.77 -14.12
N THR A 361 -12.35 -16.39 -13.78
CA THR A 361 -12.05 -15.70 -12.51
C THR A 361 -12.57 -14.25 -12.51
N GLU A 362 -12.75 -13.66 -11.33
CA GLU A 362 -13.31 -12.29 -11.20
C GLU A 362 -12.51 -11.18 -11.91
N ASN A 363 -11.22 -11.41 -12.13
CA ASN A 363 -10.30 -10.48 -12.76
C ASN A 363 -10.04 -10.77 -14.25
N HIS A 364 -10.76 -11.73 -14.87
CA HIS A 364 -10.54 -12.05 -16.28
C HIS A 364 -11.12 -10.97 -17.21
N PRO A 365 -10.33 -10.45 -18.19
CA PRO A 365 -10.76 -9.37 -19.06
C PRO A 365 -11.65 -9.87 -20.20
N LEU A 366 -12.95 -9.61 -20.11
CA LEU A 366 -13.85 -9.76 -21.26
C LEU A 366 -13.89 -8.48 -22.07
N VAL A 367 -14.13 -8.58 -23.37
CA VAL A 367 -14.16 -7.42 -24.27
C VAL A 367 -15.60 -7.04 -24.59
N GLU A 368 -15.93 -5.76 -24.45
CA GLU A 368 -17.22 -5.25 -24.90
C GLU A 368 -17.19 -4.98 -26.40
N SER A 369 -18.04 -5.69 -27.16
CA SER A 369 -18.32 -5.35 -28.55
C SER A 369 -19.11 -4.05 -28.57
N SER A 370 -18.48 -2.95 -29.00
CA SER A 370 -19.07 -1.63 -29.21
C SER A 370 -20.09 -1.64 -30.37
N SER A 371 -21.20 -2.35 -30.15
CA SER A 371 -22.31 -2.48 -31.09
C SER A 371 -23.28 -1.32 -30.90
N GLY A 372 -22.90 -0.14 -31.41
CA GLY A 372 -23.86 0.93 -31.73
C GLY A 372 -23.62 2.27 -31.02
N ASN A 373 -23.39 3.29 -31.85
CA ASN A 373 -23.72 4.70 -31.63
C ASN A 373 -23.05 5.50 -30.49
N GLY A 374 -22.07 4.95 -29.76
CA GLY A 374 -21.31 5.70 -28.76
C GLY A 374 -19.97 6.23 -29.30
N HIS A 375 -19.65 7.50 -29.07
CA HIS A 375 -18.43 8.23 -29.47
C HIS A 375 -17.10 7.72 -28.85
N PHE A 376 -16.94 6.42 -28.66
CA PHE A 376 -15.71 5.82 -28.12
C PHE A 376 -15.17 4.79 -29.11
N GLY A 377 -14.28 5.20 -30.01
CA GLY A 377 -13.61 4.32 -30.97
C GLY A 377 -12.56 3.37 -30.38
N GLY A 378 -12.67 2.96 -29.10
CA GLY A 378 -11.65 2.19 -28.39
C GLY A 378 -12.17 0.95 -27.68
N LEU A 379 -11.25 0.03 -27.36
CA LEU A 379 -11.51 -1.19 -26.58
C LEU A 379 -12.02 -0.85 -25.16
N ILE A 380 -13.09 -1.51 -24.72
CA ILE A 380 -13.57 -1.46 -23.33
C ILE A 380 -13.51 -2.87 -22.74
N LEU A 381 -12.87 -3.00 -21.58
CA LEU A 381 -12.78 -4.27 -20.86
C LEU A 381 -13.88 -4.39 -19.78
N LYS A 382 -14.45 -5.58 -19.65
CA LYS A 382 -15.43 -5.97 -18.65
C LYS A 382 -14.79 -6.89 -17.63
N PHE A 383 -15.00 -6.60 -16.36
CA PHE A 383 -14.53 -7.44 -15.24
C PHE A 383 -15.65 -7.65 -14.23
N VAL A 384 -15.62 -8.76 -13.50
CA VAL A 384 -16.45 -8.91 -12.29
C VAL A 384 -15.97 -7.94 -11.22
N ASN A 385 -14.64 -7.85 -11.06
CA ASN A 385 -13.97 -6.96 -10.12
C ASN A 385 -12.88 -6.13 -10.81
N PRO A 386 -13.23 -4.97 -11.43
CA PRO A 386 -12.27 -4.14 -12.16
C PRO A 386 -11.18 -3.55 -11.26
N ASP A 387 -11.46 -3.35 -9.98
CA ASP A 387 -10.48 -2.82 -9.02
C ASP A 387 -9.38 -3.85 -8.75
N LEU A 388 -9.78 -5.11 -8.52
CA LEU A 388 -8.84 -6.23 -8.42
C LEU A 388 -8.03 -6.38 -9.70
N ALA A 389 -8.67 -6.41 -10.87
CA ALA A 389 -7.99 -6.56 -12.16
C ALA A 389 -6.94 -5.46 -12.41
N ARG A 390 -7.27 -4.19 -12.14
CA ARG A 390 -6.33 -3.06 -12.23
C ARG A 390 -5.20 -3.11 -11.21
N SER A 391 -5.41 -3.82 -10.10
CA SER A 391 -4.40 -4.02 -9.07
C SER A 391 -3.48 -5.22 -9.36
N THR A 392 -3.91 -6.18 -10.19
CA THR A 392 -3.16 -7.40 -10.51
C THR A 392 -2.40 -7.26 -11.82
N ASN A 393 -3.05 -6.68 -12.83
CA ASN A 393 -2.42 -6.35 -14.10
C ASN A 393 -2.43 -4.83 -14.34
N PRO A 394 -1.27 -4.18 -14.13
CA PRO A 394 -0.93 -2.86 -14.63
C PRO A 394 -1.61 -2.35 -15.90
N SER A 395 -1.58 -3.13 -16.98
CA SER A 395 -2.00 -2.75 -18.32
C SER A 395 -3.49 -2.43 -18.38
N TRP A 396 -4.30 -3.03 -17.49
CA TRP A 396 -5.74 -2.77 -17.42
C TRP A 396 -6.09 -1.39 -16.86
N ARG A 397 -5.15 -0.70 -16.20
CA ARG A 397 -5.35 0.72 -15.83
C ARG A 397 -5.39 1.62 -17.06
N SER A 398 -4.75 1.20 -18.14
CA SER A 398 -4.64 1.97 -19.37
C SER A 398 -5.82 1.78 -20.32
N VAL A 399 -6.72 0.85 -20.04
CA VAL A 399 -7.90 0.56 -20.86
C VAL A 399 -9.15 0.93 -20.06
N PRO A 400 -10.17 1.58 -20.67
CA PRO A 400 -11.45 1.78 -20.01
C PRO A 400 -12.02 0.43 -19.51
N THR A 401 -12.45 0.41 -18.26
CA THR A 401 -13.01 -0.80 -17.63
C THR A 401 -14.41 -0.56 -17.12
N ILE A 402 -15.28 -1.57 -17.22
CA ILE A 402 -16.63 -1.56 -16.67
C ILE A 402 -16.87 -2.83 -15.83
N ARG A 403 -17.65 -2.67 -14.76
CA ARG A 403 -18.06 -3.79 -13.90
C ARG A 403 -19.21 -4.55 -14.54
N ILE A 404 -19.10 -5.87 -14.61
CA ILE A 404 -20.20 -6.74 -15.05
C ILE A 404 -21.28 -6.73 -13.96
N PRO A 405 -22.55 -6.43 -14.28
CA PRO A 405 -23.62 -6.45 -13.30
C PRO A 405 -23.81 -7.84 -12.69
N GLU A 406 -23.78 -7.94 -11.36
CA GLU A 406 -23.89 -9.21 -10.61
C GLU A 406 -25.14 -10.03 -10.96
N LYS A 407 -26.25 -9.36 -11.29
CA LYS A 407 -27.49 -10.02 -11.75
C LYS A 407 -27.32 -10.88 -13.01
N LEU A 408 -26.32 -10.57 -13.86
CA LEU A 408 -26.03 -11.34 -15.08
C LEU A 408 -25.13 -12.54 -14.80
N LEU A 409 -24.53 -12.59 -13.63
CA LEU A 409 -23.53 -13.58 -13.24
C LEU A 409 -24.13 -14.65 -12.33
N GLU A 410 -23.53 -15.82 -12.42
CA GLU A 410 -23.61 -16.89 -11.44
C GLU A 410 -22.22 -17.06 -10.82
N LYS A 411 -22.15 -17.10 -9.49
CA LYS A 411 -20.92 -17.25 -8.73
C LYS A 411 -20.74 -18.72 -8.34
N HIS A 412 -19.55 -19.24 -8.57
CA HIS A 412 -19.11 -20.58 -8.20
C HIS A 412 -18.01 -20.46 -7.15
N ASP A 413 -18.35 -20.69 -5.89
CA ASP A 413 -17.42 -20.53 -4.77
C ASP A 413 -16.22 -21.49 -4.90
N GLY A 414 -15.02 -20.99 -4.64
CA GLY A 414 -13.81 -21.82 -4.59
C GLY A 414 -13.70 -22.54 -3.26
N ALA A 415 -14.00 -23.84 -3.22
CA ALA A 415 -13.76 -24.65 -2.04
C ALA A 415 -12.26 -24.99 -1.89
N VAL A 416 -11.80 -25.32 -0.68
CA VAL A 416 -10.42 -25.79 -0.43
C VAL A 416 -10.11 -27.06 -1.24
N SER A 417 -11.13 -27.91 -1.47
CA SER A 417 -11.04 -29.10 -2.34
C SER A 417 -10.67 -28.75 -3.79
N ASP A 418 -11.03 -27.54 -4.24
CA ASP A 418 -10.85 -27.08 -5.62
C ASP A 418 -9.49 -26.40 -5.81
N SER A 419 -8.65 -26.37 -4.77
CA SER A 419 -7.32 -25.75 -4.81
C SER A 419 -6.41 -26.32 -5.90
N ASN A 420 -6.61 -27.58 -6.29
CA ASN A 420 -5.83 -28.27 -7.32
C ASN A 420 -6.44 -28.21 -8.73
N GLU A 421 -7.63 -27.61 -8.90
CA GLU A 421 -8.20 -27.42 -10.23
C GLU A 421 -7.26 -26.54 -11.07
N ILE A 422 -6.93 -26.97 -12.28
CA ILE A 422 -6.10 -26.19 -13.21
C ILE A 422 -7.02 -25.27 -14.01
N LEU A 423 -6.68 -23.99 -14.01
CA LEU A 423 -7.30 -23.00 -14.88
C LEU A 423 -6.37 -22.67 -16.05
N TYR A 424 -6.91 -22.08 -17.10
CA TYR A 424 -6.22 -21.87 -18.37
C TYR A 424 -6.36 -20.43 -18.87
N ASP A 425 -5.30 -19.89 -19.46
CA ASP A 425 -5.34 -18.69 -20.29
C ASP A 425 -4.41 -18.85 -21.48
N LEU A 426 -4.63 -18.09 -22.54
CA LEU A 426 -3.81 -18.13 -23.75
C LEU A 426 -2.90 -16.91 -23.79
N VAL A 427 -1.61 -17.14 -24.02
CA VAL A 427 -0.62 -16.09 -24.24
C VAL A 427 -0.13 -16.17 -25.67
N PHE A 428 -0.11 -15.03 -26.36
CA PHE A 428 0.12 -14.97 -27.81
C PHE A 428 1.56 -14.58 -28.14
N GLU A 429 2.02 -15.02 -29.30
CA GLU A 429 3.26 -14.52 -29.88
C GLU A 429 3.10 -13.03 -30.17
N PRO A 430 4.11 -12.18 -29.90
CA PRO A 430 4.07 -10.81 -30.36
C PRO A 430 4.00 -10.84 -31.88
N GLU A 431 3.08 -10.06 -32.47
CA GLU A 431 3.08 -9.90 -33.92
C GLU A 431 4.48 -9.50 -34.37
N THR A 432 5.04 -10.22 -35.34
CA THR A 432 6.36 -9.93 -35.89
C THR A 432 6.32 -8.58 -36.57
N VAL A 433 6.55 -7.52 -35.82
CA VAL A 433 6.73 -6.20 -36.37
C VAL A 433 8.13 -6.19 -36.99
N VAL A 434 8.19 -6.46 -38.29
CA VAL A 434 9.43 -6.43 -39.10
C VAL A 434 10.10 -5.03 -39.05
N ASP A 435 9.40 -4.03 -38.54
CA ASP A 435 9.88 -2.66 -38.35
C ASP A 435 9.24 -2.04 -37.10
N LEU A 436 9.92 -2.06 -35.94
CA LEU A 436 9.42 -1.50 -34.67
C LEU A 436 9.03 -0.01 -34.74
N SER A 437 9.44 0.71 -35.79
CA SER A 437 8.97 2.08 -36.06
C SER A 437 7.53 2.14 -36.61
N LYS A 438 7.03 0.99 -37.09
CA LYS A 438 5.66 0.74 -37.58
C LYS A 438 4.84 -0.18 -36.68
N ALA A 439 5.38 -0.60 -35.53
CA ALA A 439 4.58 -1.26 -34.51
C ALA A 439 3.42 -0.32 -34.20
N HIS A 440 2.20 -0.74 -34.53
CA HIS A 440 1.01 0.04 -34.22
C HIS A 440 0.84 0.04 -32.69
N VAL A 441 1.38 1.07 -32.04
CA VAL A 441 1.30 1.26 -30.58
C VAL A 441 -0.15 1.40 -30.10
N ASP A 442 -1.08 1.64 -31.03
CA ASP A 442 -2.52 1.76 -30.78
C ASP A 442 -3.29 0.43 -30.84
N ASP A 443 -2.63 -0.68 -31.18
CA ASP A 443 -3.32 -1.97 -31.16
C ASP A 443 -3.58 -2.34 -29.69
N GLY A 444 -4.86 -2.43 -29.33
CA GLY A 444 -5.30 -2.90 -28.03
C GLY A 444 -4.71 -4.29 -27.71
N PRO A 445 -4.86 -4.78 -26.47
CA PRO A 445 -4.47 -6.15 -26.11
C PRO A 445 -4.97 -7.15 -27.16
N THR A 446 -4.10 -8.09 -27.54
CA THR A 446 -4.47 -9.22 -28.38
C THR A 446 -5.61 -9.99 -27.72
N THR A 447 -6.65 -10.27 -28.50
CA THR A 447 -7.87 -10.93 -28.01
C THR A 447 -8.02 -12.32 -28.60
N TYR A 448 -8.91 -13.12 -28.03
CA TYR A 448 -9.37 -14.36 -28.62
C TYR A 448 -10.84 -14.57 -28.31
N THR A 449 -11.52 -15.37 -29.11
CA THR A 449 -12.94 -15.66 -28.91
C THR A 449 -13.13 -16.98 -28.17
N VAL A 450 -13.84 -16.93 -27.03
CA VAL A 450 -14.36 -18.11 -26.33
C VAL A 450 -15.83 -18.35 -26.67
N VAL A 451 -16.25 -19.61 -26.63
CA VAL A 451 -17.59 -20.06 -27.03
C VAL A 451 -18.17 -20.93 -25.93
N ASP A 452 -19.43 -20.68 -25.57
CA ASP A 452 -20.22 -21.64 -24.81
C ASP A 452 -20.75 -22.71 -25.79
N PRO A 453 -20.29 -23.97 -25.71
CA PRO A 453 -20.71 -24.99 -26.68
C PRO A 453 -22.18 -25.40 -26.53
N SER A 454 -22.83 -25.11 -25.40
CA SER A 454 -24.24 -25.45 -25.16
C SER A 454 -25.20 -24.42 -25.74
N THR A 455 -24.82 -23.14 -25.74
CA THR A 455 -25.68 -22.04 -26.21
C THR A 455 -25.22 -21.42 -27.52
N GLY A 456 -23.97 -21.69 -27.95
CA GLY A 456 -23.33 -21.06 -29.11
C GLY A 456 -22.97 -19.59 -28.86
N GLN A 457 -23.14 -19.08 -27.63
CA GLN A 457 -22.80 -17.71 -27.30
C GLN A 457 -21.28 -17.52 -27.30
N THR A 458 -20.82 -16.47 -27.97
CA THR A 458 -19.39 -16.13 -28.08
C THR A 458 -19.05 -14.91 -27.26
N PHE A 459 -17.84 -14.89 -26.69
CA PHE A 459 -17.27 -13.73 -26.00
C PHE A 459 -15.87 -13.50 -26.52
N ASP A 460 -15.55 -12.26 -26.87
CA ASP A 460 -14.15 -11.87 -27.07
C ASP A 460 -13.55 -11.58 -25.70
N VAL A 461 -12.33 -12.05 -25.48
CA VAL A 461 -11.61 -11.94 -24.22
C VAL A 461 -10.17 -11.58 -24.50
N ALA A 462 -9.52 -10.89 -23.57
CA ALA A 462 -8.10 -10.58 -23.70
C ALA A 462 -7.27 -11.58 -22.89
N SER A 463 -6.02 -11.80 -23.29
CA SER A 463 -5.06 -12.49 -22.42
C SER A 463 -4.81 -11.67 -21.15
N GLU A 464 -4.61 -12.31 -20.00
CA GLU A 464 -4.09 -11.64 -18.82
C GLU A 464 -2.61 -11.32 -18.93
N ALA A 465 -1.88 -11.96 -19.86
CA ALA A 465 -0.51 -11.58 -20.13
C ALA A 465 -0.49 -10.08 -20.48
N PRO A 466 0.41 -9.30 -19.88
CA PRO A 466 0.54 -7.90 -20.25
C PRO A 466 0.82 -7.79 -21.74
N VAL A 467 0.29 -6.74 -22.34
CA VAL A 467 0.51 -6.44 -23.76
C VAL A 467 1.99 -6.19 -23.98
N PHE A 468 2.73 -7.22 -24.39
CA PHE A 468 4.20 -7.18 -24.46
C PHE A 468 4.69 -6.07 -25.37
N GLN A 469 3.91 -5.72 -26.40
CA GLN A 469 4.15 -4.60 -27.31
C GLN A 469 4.21 -3.24 -26.59
N TRP A 470 3.56 -3.11 -25.43
CA TRP A 470 3.60 -1.89 -24.60
C TRP A 470 4.85 -1.80 -23.73
N PHE A 471 5.61 -2.91 -23.56
CA PHE A 471 6.80 -2.96 -22.69
C PHE A 471 8.06 -3.43 -23.44
N PRO A 472 8.45 -2.76 -24.54
CA PRO A 472 9.55 -3.22 -25.39
C PRO A 472 10.88 -3.35 -24.65
N CYS A 473 11.18 -2.44 -23.72
CA CYS A 473 12.39 -2.51 -22.90
C CYS A 473 12.38 -3.74 -21.97
N THR A 474 11.24 -4.07 -21.36
CA THR A 474 11.13 -5.25 -20.49
C THR A 474 11.26 -6.54 -21.30
N MET A 475 10.72 -6.57 -22.52
CA MET A 475 10.91 -7.71 -23.42
C MET A 475 12.38 -7.93 -23.79
N ILE A 476 13.09 -6.86 -24.14
CA ILE A 476 14.52 -6.91 -24.44
C ILE A 476 15.32 -7.36 -23.21
N PHE A 477 14.96 -6.88 -22.02
CA PHE A 477 15.56 -7.35 -20.76
C PHE A 477 15.41 -8.87 -20.61
N PHE A 478 14.19 -9.41 -20.75
CA PHE A 478 13.95 -10.85 -20.59
C PHE A 478 14.59 -11.69 -21.70
N GLU A 479 14.57 -11.23 -22.95
CA GLU A 479 15.25 -11.89 -24.07
C GLU A 479 16.74 -12.05 -23.78
N HIS A 480 17.40 -10.96 -23.39
CA HIS A 480 18.83 -10.96 -23.14
C HIS A 480 19.21 -11.70 -21.85
N MET A 481 18.36 -11.66 -20.83
CA MET A 481 18.49 -12.49 -19.64
C MET A 481 18.48 -13.96 -20.00
N LEU A 482 17.45 -14.41 -20.74
CA LEU A 482 17.32 -15.80 -21.20
C LEU A 482 18.51 -16.22 -22.06
N ARG A 483 18.87 -15.42 -23.04
CA ARG A 483 20.02 -15.69 -23.90
C ARG A 483 21.30 -15.88 -23.08
N ALA A 484 21.56 -14.98 -22.12
CA ALA A 484 22.74 -15.08 -21.27
C ALA A 484 22.72 -16.30 -20.34
N MET A 485 21.55 -16.71 -19.84
CA MET A 485 21.40 -17.94 -19.06
C MET A 485 21.66 -19.19 -19.89
N LEU A 486 21.23 -19.21 -21.16
CA LEU A 486 21.35 -20.36 -22.06
C LEU A 486 22.72 -20.47 -22.75
N GLU A 487 23.39 -19.35 -23.02
CA GLU A 487 24.62 -19.33 -23.83
C GLU A 487 25.93 -19.44 -23.02
N GLU A 488 25.90 -19.62 -21.69
CA GLU A 488 27.09 -19.63 -20.79
C GLU A 488 28.12 -18.53 -21.13
N SER A 489 27.67 -17.33 -21.51
CA SER A 489 28.56 -16.33 -22.07
C SER A 489 29.57 -15.78 -21.05
N HIS A 490 30.85 -16.13 -21.21
CA HIS A 490 31.97 -15.78 -20.33
C HIS A 490 32.30 -14.26 -20.26
N ASP A 491 31.80 -13.44 -21.18
CA ASP A 491 32.09 -11.99 -21.23
C ASP A 491 31.26 -11.14 -20.25
N THR A 492 30.28 -11.74 -19.58
CA THR A 492 29.38 -11.05 -18.63
C THR A 492 30.08 -10.57 -17.35
N VAL A 493 31.19 -11.20 -16.95
CA VAL A 493 31.92 -10.95 -15.69
C VAL A 493 32.38 -9.49 -15.56
N SER A 494 32.78 -8.86 -16.67
CA SER A 494 33.28 -7.48 -16.68
C SER A 494 32.18 -6.42 -16.58
N ILE A 495 30.95 -6.74 -17.01
CA ILE A 495 29.78 -5.84 -16.90
C ILE A 495 29.08 -6.04 -15.55
N THR A 496 28.99 -7.28 -15.05
CA THR A 496 28.52 -7.55 -13.69
C THR A 496 29.36 -6.87 -12.62
N SER A 497 30.69 -6.81 -12.77
CA SER A 497 31.53 -6.09 -11.80
C SER A 497 31.29 -4.57 -11.83
N TRP A 498 30.83 -4.02 -12.95
CA TRP A 498 30.43 -2.61 -13.07
C TRP A 498 29.05 -2.34 -12.46
N LEU A 499 28.05 -3.23 -12.65
CA LEU A 499 26.70 -3.08 -12.09
C LEU A 499 26.54 -3.59 -10.64
N ALA A 500 27.44 -4.47 -10.17
CA ALA A 500 27.50 -4.95 -8.80
C ALA A 500 28.53 -4.19 -7.95
N HIS A 501 29.08 -3.08 -8.47
CA HIS A 501 29.89 -2.20 -7.65
C HIS A 501 28.99 -1.64 -6.53
N PRO A 502 29.44 -1.58 -5.27
CA PRO A 502 28.64 -1.04 -4.16
C PRO A 502 28.07 0.37 -4.40
N ASP A 503 28.65 1.09 -5.37
CA ASP A 503 28.31 2.46 -5.73
C ASP A 503 27.44 2.58 -7.00
N THR A 504 27.19 1.47 -7.73
CA THR A 504 26.23 1.45 -8.84
C THR A 504 24.86 1.01 -8.32
N ILE A 505 24.02 2.02 -8.15
CA ILE A 505 22.73 2.00 -7.46
C ILE A 505 21.65 1.30 -8.34
N LEU A 506 21.89 0.09 -8.86
CA LEU A 506 20.73 -0.76 -9.13
C LEU A 506 20.28 -1.28 -7.77
N HIS A 507 19.11 -0.82 -7.33
CA HIS A 507 18.64 -0.99 -5.96
C HIS A 507 18.79 -2.47 -5.53
N GLU A 508 19.48 -2.77 -4.43
CA GLU A 508 19.54 -4.16 -3.94
C GLU A 508 18.13 -4.74 -3.71
N SER A 509 17.12 -3.89 -3.43
CA SER A 509 15.72 -4.32 -3.36
C SER A 509 15.14 -4.71 -4.72
N PHE A 510 15.62 -4.16 -5.84
CA PHE A 510 15.27 -4.63 -7.17
C PHE A 510 15.82 -6.03 -7.40
N TRP A 511 17.12 -6.25 -7.14
CA TRP A 511 17.72 -7.59 -7.26
C TRP A 511 17.09 -8.62 -6.32
N ALA A 512 16.79 -8.22 -5.09
CA ALA A 512 16.09 -9.04 -4.11
C ALA A 512 14.67 -9.42 -4.54
N GLU A 513 13.89 -8.45 -5.06
CA GLU A 513 12.53 -8.71 -5.54
C GLU A 513 12.53 -9.62 -6.77
N ILE A 514 13.51 -9.46 -7.67
CA ILE A 514 13.67 -10.38 -8.80
C ILE A 514 14.07 -11.77 -8.33
N GLY A 515 15.04 -11.88 -7.42
CA GLY A 515 15.42 -13.16 -6.80
C GLY A 515 14.24 -13.85 -6.13
N GLN A 516 13.44 -13.11 -5.35
CA GLN A 516 12.29 -13.65 -4.64
C GLN A 516 11.14 -14.06 -5.58
N ALA A 517 10.88 -13.28 -6.63
CA ALA A 517 9.84 -13.62 -7.60
C ALA A 517 10.18 -14.89 -8.40
N ALA A 518 11.47 -15.11 -8.70
CA ALA A 518 11.95 -16.37 -9.26
C ALA A 518 11.82 -17.51 -8.23
N TRP A 519 12.22 -17.26 -6.98
CA TRP A 519 12.17 -18.23 -5.88
C TRP A 519 10.76 -18.78 -5.60
N ASP A 520 9.77 -17.91 -5.47
CA ASP A 520 8.38 -18.27 -5.10
C ASP A 520 7.73 -19.30 -6.02
N LYS A 521 8.09 -19.31 -7.31
CA LYS A 521 7.51 -20.23 -8.29
C LYS A 521 8.33 -21.49 -8.43
N LEU A 522 9.66 -21.37 -8.42
CA LEU A 522 10.55 -22.52 -8.54
C LEU A 522 10.49 -23.42 -7.30
N SER A 523 10.35 -22.84 -6.10
CA SER A 523 10.18 -23.58 -4.85
C SER A 523 8.84 -24.33 -4.74
N GLN A 524 7.78 -23.87 -5.44
CA GLN A 524 6.49 -24.58 -5.48
C GLN A 524 6.52 -25.85 -6.33
N HIS A 525 7.52 -25.99 -7.21
CA HIS A 525 7.71 -27.15 -8.09
C HIS A 525 8.80 -28.12 -7.59
N ALA A 526 9.69 -27.68 -6.70
CA ALA A 526 10.56 -28.59 -5.96
C ALA A 526 9.70 -29.47 -5.03
N SER A 527 9.78 -30.79 -5.17
CA SER A 527 9.06 -31.72 -4.29
C SER A 527 9.48 -31.48 -2.84
N THR A 528 8.52 -31.06 -2.01
CA THR A 528 8.66 -30.84 -0.56
C THR A 528 9.12 -32.08 0.22
N SER A 529 9.24 -33.24 -0.43
CA SER A 529 9.74 -34.49 0.18
C SER A 529 11.25 -34.48 0.47
N ASP A 530 12.03 -33.60 -0.17
CA ASP A 530 13.49 -33.72 -0.15
C ASP A 530 14.18 -32.76 0.84
N PHE A 531 13.41 -31.85 1.48
CA PHE A 531 13.93 -30.87 2.44
C PHE A 531 12.99 -30.72 3.65
N PRO A 532 13.17 -31.54 4.71
CA PRO A 532 12.26 -31.59 5.85
C PRO A 532 12.23 -30.32 6.73
N ASP A 533 13.19 -29.40 6.57
CA ASP A 533 13.33 -28.21 7.43
C ASP A 533 12.92 -26.88 6.76
N GLY A 534 12.35 -26.90 5.55
CA GLY A 534 11.81 -25.69 4.90
C GLY A 534 12.85 -24.70 4.35
N ASP A 535 14.14 -24.89 4.64
CA ASP A 535 15.25 -24.17 4.02
C ASP A 535 15.64 -24.87 2.70
N ILE A 536 14.95 -24.56 1.62
CA ILE A 536 15.47 -24.85 0.28
C ILE A 536 16.51 -23.74 -0.02
N PRO A 537 17.75 -24.05 -0.42
CA PRO A 537 18.72 -23.02 -0.81
C PRO A 537 18.43 -22.46 -2.21
N PHE A 538 18.66 -21.15 -2.42
CA PHE A 538 18.55 -20.45 -3.71
C PHE A 538 19.25 -21.16 -4.89
N SER A 539 20.31 -21.93 -4.62
CA SER A 539 20.99 -22.75 -5.64
C SER A 539 20.06 -23.74 -6.33
N PHE A 540 19.18 -24.43 -5.60
CA PHE A 540 18.45 -25.59 -6.15
C PHE A 540 17.36 -25.18 -7.17
N SER A 541 16.78 -23.99 -7.03
CA SER A 541 15.80 -23.44 -7.98
C SER A 541 16.44 -22.94 -9.28
N VAL A 542 17.64 -22.37 -9.17
CA VAL A 542 18.40 -21.86 -10.32
C VAL A 542 19.04 -23.02 -11.09
N ASP A 543 19.38 -24.12 -10.42
CA ASP A 543 19.83 -25.38 -11.05
C ASP A 543 18.79 -25.92 -12.03
N GLY A 544 17.50 -25.85 -11.70
CA GLY A 544 16.44 -26.20 -12.63
C GLY A 544 16.44 -25.30 -13.88
N LEU A 545 16.52 -23.98 -13.71
CA LEU A 545 16.49 -23.06 -14.84
C LEU A 545 17.77 -23.12 -15.72
N LEU A 546 18.94 -23.37 -15.11
CA LEU A 546 20.25 -23.40 -15.78
C LEU A 546 20.64 -24.79 -16.31
N HIS A 547 20.27 -25.85 -15.61
CA HIS A 547 20.38 -27.24 -16.05
C HIS A 547 19.03 -27.76 -16.51
N ALA A 548 18.30 -26.93 -17.27
CA ALA A 548 17.23 -27.36 -18.15
C ALA A 548 17.80 -28.26 -19.26
N ASP A 549 18.43 -29.36 -18.86
CA ASP A 549 18.33 -30.63 -19.55
C ASP A 549 16.84 -30.96 -19.72
N GLU A 550 16.49 -31.84 -20.66
CA GLU A 550 15.13 -32.12 -21.19
C GLU A 550 13.99 -32.43 -20.15
N SER A 551 14.26 -32.33 -18.84
CA SER A 551 13.40 -32.70 -17.71
C SER A 551 12.48 -31.61 -17.14
N LEU A 552 12.72 -30.31 -17.38
CA LEU A 552 11.83 -29.26 -16.88
C LEU A 552 10.69 -28.98 -17.85
N ASP A 553 9.46 -29.12 -17.34
CA ASP A 553 8.25 -28.80 -18.09
C ASP A 553 8.31 -27.34 -18.58
N PRO A 554 8.27 -27.07 -19.89
CA PRO A 554 8.23 -25.71 -20.45
C PRO A 554 7.18 -24.79 -19.80
N GLN A 555 6.11 -25.37 -19.26
CA GLN A 555 5.11 -24.64 -18.47
C GLN A 555 5.70 -23.97 -17.22
N THR A 556 6.59 -24.65 -16.51
CA THR A 556 7.20 -24.14 -15.26
C THR A 556 8.02 -22.89 -15.53
N VAL A 557 8.75 -22.90 -16.64
CA VAL A 557 9.53 -21.75 -17.10
C VAL A 557 8.59 -20.60 -17.46
N ALA A 558 7.54 -20.86 -18.24
CA ALA A 558 6.55 -19.86 -18.63
C ALA A 558 5.82 -19.22 -17.42
N ASP A 559 5.38 -20.03 -16.45
CA ASP A 559 4.75 -19.56 -15.22
C ASP A 559 5.70 -18.69 -14.38
N GLY A 560 7.00 -19.02 -14.38
CA GLY A 560 8.05 -18.19 -13.79
C GLY A 560 8.17 -16.82 -14.46
N PHE A 561 8.15 -16.78 -15.79
CA PHE A 561 8.18 -15.54 -16.57
C PHE A 561 6.95 -14.67 -16.36
N GLU A 562 5.77 -15.28 -16.40
CA GLU A 562 4.51 -14.58 -16.16
C GLU A 562 4.49 -13.97 -14.74
N SER A 563 4.99 -14.71 -13.75
CA SER A 563 5.16 -14.22 -12.38
C SER A 563 6.17 -13.08 -12.29
N LEU A 564 7.35 -13.22 -12.88
CA LEU A 564 8.38 -12.17 -12.90
C LEU A 564 7.87 -10.91 -13.57
N HIS A 565 7.21 -11.05 -14.72
CA HIS A 565 6.72 -9.93 -15.50
C HIS A 565 5.51 -9.26 -14.83
N SER A 566 4.54 -10.01 -14.32
CA SER A 566 3.38 -9.45 -13.58
C SER A 566 3.81 -8.72 -12.31
N ARG A 567 4.81 -9.24 -11.59
CA ARG A 567 5.33 -8.64 -10.35
C ARG A 567 6.27 -7.47 -10.60
N LEU A 568 7.15 -7.59 -11.60
CA LEU A 568 8.32 -6.72 -11.74
C LEU A 568 8.36 -5.97 -13.05
N GLY A 569 7.53 -6.27 -14.04
CA GLY A 569 7.62 -5.67 -15.38
C GLY A 569 7.60 -4.14 -15.35
N ARG A 570 6.73 -3.53 -14.52
CA ARG A 570 6.75 -2.07 -14.29
C ARG A 570 8.03 -1.57 -13.63
N ARG A 571 8.54 -2.32 -12.66
CA ARG A 571 9.76 -1.95 -11.94
C ARG A 571 10.99 -2.10 -12.83
N ILE A 572 11.10 -3.19 -13.58
CA ILE A 572 12.13 -3.41 -14.61
C ILE A 572 12.07 -2.26 -15.63
N THR A 573 10.87 -1.95 -16.15
CA THR A 573 10.66 -0.82 -17.06
C THR A 573 11.12 0.49 -16.43
N HIS A 574 10.76 0.74 -15.16
CA HIS A 574 11.20 1.91 -14.40
C HIS A 574 12.73 1.99 -14.30
N GLU A 575 13.39 0.96 -13.76
CA GLU A 575 14.85 0.93 -13.58
C GLU A 575 15.58 1.12 -14.93
N ILE A 576 15.05 0.56 -16.02
CA ILE A 576 15.60 0.74 -17.35
C ILE A 576 15.48 2.21 -17.81
N LEU A 577 14.28 2.76 -17.70
CA LEU A 577 13.98 4.11 -18.21
C LEU A 577 14.58 5.20 -17.33
N THR A 578 14.89 4.88 -16.07
CA THR A 578 15.55 5.79 -15.12
C THR A 578 17.02 5.45 -14.92
N GLY A 579 17.59 4.52 -15.70
CA GLY A 579 18.99 4.08 -15.61
C GLY A 579 20.02 5.22 -15.63
N TRP A 580 19.69 6.33 -16.30
CA TRP A 580 20.50 7.56 -16.31
C TRP A 580 20.66 8.20 -14.92
N ALA A 581 19.70 8.01 -14.01
CA ALA A 581 19.70 8.54 -12.65
C ALA A 581 20.60 7.75 -11.70
N HIS A 582 20.97 6.51 -12.06
CA HIS A 582 21.74 5.58 -11.23
C HIS A 582 23.24 5.61 -11.52
N LEU A 583 23.72 6.65 -12.19
CA LEU A 583 25.15 6.81 -12.47
C LEU A 583 25.92 7.04 -11.16
N PRO A 584 27.10 6.41 -11.00
CA PRO A 584 27.86 6.49 -9.77
C PRO A 584 28.17 7.94 -9.40
N VAL A 585 27.89 8.27 -8.14
CA VAL A 585 28.14 9.58 -7.57
C VAL A 585 29.53 9.55 -6.94
N VAL A 586 30.47 10.31 -7.51
CA VAL A 586 31.86 10.37 -7.01
C VAL A 586 31.94 11.10 -5.67
N ASP A 587 30.97 11.97 -5.37
CA ASP A 587 30.90 12.76 -4.13
C ASP A 587 29.43 13.10 -3.78
N GLU A 588 28.91 12.56 -2.68
CA GLU A 588 27.53 12.81 -2.22
C GLU A 588 27.24 14.30 -2.00
N SER A 589 28.26 15.10 -1.63
CA SER A 589 28.12 16.54 -1.41
C SER A 589 27.86 17.33 -2.69
N SER A 590 28.11 16.71 -3.85
CA SER A 590 27.88 17.28 -5.18
C SER A 590 26.51 16.95 -5.79
N THR A 591 25.64 16.26 -5.03
CA THR A 591 24.33 15.83 -5.52
C THR A 591 23.25 16.90 -5.38
N ILE A 592 22.34 16.94 -6.34
CA ILE A 592 21.15 17.78 -6.33
C ILE A 592 19.90 16.93 -6.12
N PRO A 593 18.91 17.41 -5.36
CA PRO A 593 17.62 16.75 -5.25
C PRO A 593 16.85 16.91 -6.56
N ILE A 594 16.30 15.81 -7.05
CA ILE A 594 15.42 15.79 -8.21
C ILE A 594 14.09 15.14 -7.84
N LEU A 595 13.03 15.56 -8.54
CA LEU A 595 11.77 14.84 -8.56
C LEU A 595 11.70 14.03 -9.85
N LEU A 596 11.83 12.73 -9.73
CA LEU A 596 11.65 11.78 -10.82
C LEU A 596 10.16 11.56 -11.04
N LEU A 597 9.71 11.78 -12.27
CA LEU A 597 8.34 11.61 -12.74
C LEU A 597 8.29 10.29 -13.52
N ASN A 598 7.53 9.31 -13.02
CA ASN A 598 7.50 7.97 -13.58
C ASN A 598 6.36 7.82 -14.58
N SER A 599 5.12 7.78 -14.08
CA SER A 599 3.93 7.56 -14.89
C SER A 599 2.81 8.50 -14.47
N PHE A 600 2.06 9.00 -15.44
CA PHE A 600 0.90 9.85 -15.25
C PHE A 600 -0.34 9.13 -15.76
N HIS A 601 -1.35 9.00 -14.89
CA HIS A 601 -2.60 8.31 -15.17
C HIS A 601 -3.77 9.26 -15.01
N THR A 602 -4.60 9.42 -16.04
CA THR A 602 -5.86 10.17 -15.92
C THR A 602 -6.97 9.25 -15.40
N ILE A 603 -7.78 9.76 -14.48
CA ILE A 603 -8.87 9.08 -13.77
C ILE A 603 -10.13 9.94 -13.93
N GLY A 604 -10.96 9.66 -14.94
CA GLY A 604 -12.13 10.47 -15.23
C GLY A 604 -13.28 9.67 -15.84
N HIS A 605 -14.51 10.12 -15.58
CA HIS A 605 -15.72 9.59 -16.20
C HIS A 605 -15.85 10.07 -17.65
N HIS A 606 -15.88 9.13 -18.60
CA HIS A 606 -16.58 9.08 -19.89
C HIS A 606 -17.03 10.37 -20.61
N HIS A 607 -16.36 11.51 -20.45
CA HIS A 607 -16.73 12.73 -21.16
C HIS A 607 -15.69 13.05 -22.22
N THR A 608 -16.08 12.79 -23.47
CA THR A 608 -15.73 13.53 -24.69
C THR A 608 -14.40 14.28 -24.68
N VAL A 609 -13.30 13.61 -24.34
CA VAL A 609 -11.99 14.06 -24.81
C VAL A 609 -12.08 13.92 -26.33
N PRO A 610 -11.87 14.99 -27.13
CA PRO A 610 -11.82 14.88 -28.58
C PRO A 610 -10.89 13.73 -28.93
N GLU A 611 -11.33 12.79 -29.77
CA GLU A 611 -10.51 11.68 -30.22
C GLU A 611 -9.13 12.22 -30.60
N LEU A 612 -8.14 11.90 -29.77
CA LEU A 612 -6.74 12.18 -30.04
C LEU A 612 -6.43 11.54 -31.37
N LYS A 613 -5.79 12.29 -32.29
CA LYS A 613 -5.35 11.70 -33.55
C LYS A 613 -4.39 10.54 -33.21
N PRO A 614 -4.68 9.31 -33.69
CA PRO A 614 -3.99 8.08 -33.28
C PRO A 614 -2.45 8.14 -33.38
N ARG A 615 -1.92 8.92 -34.32
CA ARG A 615 -0.47 8.94 -34.62
C ARG A 615 0.45 9.62 -33.59
N GLU A 616 -0.06 10.21 -32.52
CA GLU A 616 0.78 10.85 -31.49
C GLU A 616 1.17 9.83 -30.40
N ARG A 617 2.12 8.94 -30.71
CA ARG A 617 2.78 8.04 -29.74
C ARG A 617 3.34 8.81 -28.54
N ASP A 618 3.81 10.02 -28.83
CA ASP A 618 4.44 10.92 -27.88
C ASP A 618 3.51 12.11 -27.59
N ARG A 619 3.20 12.31 -26.31
CA ARG A 619 2.40 13.44 -25.83
C ARG A 619 3.28 14.40 -25.05
N GLN A 620 3.21 15.68 -25.38
CA GLN A 620 3.95 16.69 -24.63
C GLN A 620 3.14 17.17 -23.43
N PHE A 621 3.76 17.23 -22.26
CA PHE A 621 3.20 17.82 -21.05
C PHE A 621 4.10 18.96 -20.55
N HIS A 622 3.50 19.96 -19.92
CA HIS A 622 4.22 20.92 -19.10
C HIS A 622 4.03 20.54 -17.63
N VAL A 623 5.10 20.15 -16.95
CA VAL A 623 5.05 19.75 -15.54
C VAL A 623 5.79 20.76 -14.69
N SER A 624 5.14 21.21 -13.62
CA SER A 624 5.69 22.17 -12.67
C SER A 624 5.58 21.62 -11.24
N ALA A 625 6.66 21.72 -10.47
CA ALA A 625 6.66 21.50 -9.04
C ALA A 625 6.59 22.85 -8.31
N PHE A 626 5.80 22.93 -7.24
CA PHE A 626 5.61 24.16 -6.46
C PHE A 626 5.75 23.92 -4.96
N GLN A 627 6.26 24.93 -4.26
CA GLN A 627 6.31 25.00 -2.81
C GLN A 627 5.54 26.24 -2.35
N GLY A 628 4.45 26.04 -1.60
CA GLY A 628 3.47 27.10 -1.40
C GLY A 628 2.89 27.55 -2.75
N ASP A 629 3.02 28.84 -3.07
CA ASP A 629 2.56 29.44 -4.33
C ASP A 629 3.70 29.69 -5.33
N GLN A 630 4.95 29.33 -4.97
CA GLN A 630 6.11 29.52 -5.83
C GLN A 630 6.39 28.25 -6.65
N VAL A 631 6.52 28.40 -7.97
CA VAL A 631 7.04 27.34 -8.84
C VAL A 631 8.54 27.21 -8.58
N ILE A 632 8.97 26.06 -8.10
CA ILE A 632 10.37 25.76 -7.81
C ILE A 632 11.04 25.10 -9.01
N ALA A 633 10.31 24.30 -9.78
CA ALA A 633 10.82 23.65 -10.98
C ALA A 633 9.72 23.56 -12.02
N ALA A 634 10.07 23.70 -13.30
CA ALA A 634 9.13 23.47 -14.40
C ALA A 634 9.87 22.95 -15.62
N ARG A 635 9.25 22.03 -16.35
CA ARG A 635 9.83 21.43 -17.56
C ARG A 635 8.76 20.98 -18.53
N LYS A 636 9.06 21.14 -19.82
CA LYS A 636 8.34 20.46 -20.89
C LYS A 636 8.88 19.04 -21.05
N ILE A 637 8.01 18.05 -20.93
CA ILE A 637 8.36 16.64 -21.02
C ILE A 637 7.60 16.00 -22.16
N THR A 638 8.27 15.11 -22.89
CA THR A 638 7.62 14.23 -23.86
C THR A 638 7.35 12.92 -23.15
N ALA A 639 6.11 12.47 -23.17
CA ALA A 639 5.67 11.25 -22.56
C ALA A 639 5.25 10.25 -23.61
N THR A 640 5.60 8.98 -23.43
CA THR A 640 5.14 7.91 -24.30
C THR A 640 3.79 7.42 -23.81
N ARG A 641 2.80 7.39 -24.70
CA ARG A 641 1.47 6.91 -24.38
C ARG A 641 1.49 5.38 -24.20
N GLN A 642 0.96 4.90 -23.06
CA GLN A 642 0.66 3.49 -22.82
C GLN A 642 -0.86 3.31 -22.74
N GLY A 643 -1.52 3.04 -23.87
CA GLY A 643 -2.98 2.93 -23.93
C GLY A 643 -3.72 4.27 -23.76
N SER A 644 -4.97 4.24 -23.31
CA SER A 644 -5.86 5.41 -23.39
C SER A 644 -5.60 6.50 -22.34
N HIS A 645 -5.20 6.09 -21.13
CA HIS A 645 -5.16 6.96 -19.95
C HIS A 645 -3.82 7.00 -19.21
N THR A 646 -2.81 6.28 -19.70
CA THR A 646 -1.49 6.22 -19.06
C THR A 646 -0.42 6.81 -19.96
N PHE A 647 0.46 7.60 -19.36
CA PHE A 647 1.58 8.24 -20.00
C PHE A 647 2.85 7.98 -19.19
N ASP A 648 3.83 7.37 -19.83
CA ASP A 648 5.16 7.17 -19.29
C ASP A 648 5.98 8.44 -19.47
N LEU A 649 6.37 9.06 -18.36
CA LEU A 649 7.05 10.35 -18.35
C LEU A 649 8.57 10.20 -18.33
N HIS A 650 9.07 9.30 -17.47
CA HIS A 650 10.49 9.01 -17.19
C HIS A 650 11.42 10.21 -17.24
N SER A 651 10.98 11.31 -16.63
CA SER A 651 11.67 12.59 -16.66
C SER A 651 11.89 13.13 -15.27
N ALA A 652 12.84 14.05 -15.09
CA ALA A 652 13.06 14.67 -13.78
C ALA A 652 12.98 16.19 -13.81
N LEU A 653 12.56 16.71 -12.66
CA LEU A 653 12.61 18.12 -12.30
C LEU A 653 13.73 18.37 -11.29
N ASP A 654 14.52 19.42 -11.51
CA ASP A 654 15.55 19.86 -10.58
C ASP A 654 14.90 20.61 -9.41
N LEU A 655 15.01 20.08 -8.18
CA LEU A 655 14.45 20.68 -6.98
C LEU A 655 15.45 21.56 -6.21
N SER A 656 16.66 21.79 -6.74
CA SER A 656 17.73 22.52 -6.04
C SER A 656 17.39 23.96 -5.67
N THR A 657 16.40 24.56 -6.33
CA THR A 657 15.86 25.90 -6.08
C THR A 657 14.79 25.94 -4.98
N GLY A 658 14.24 24.79 -4.57
CA GLY A 658 13.23 24.68 -3.53
C GLY A 658 13.85 24.70 -2.12
N SER A 659 13.14 25.28 -1.15
CA SER A 659 13.57 25.22 0.24
C SER A 659 13.26 23.84 0.81
N THR A 660 14.27 23.12 1.29
CA THR A 660 14.02 21.95 2.14
C THR A 660 13.45 22.43 3.46
N ASP A 661 12.29 21.93 3.90
CA ASP A 661 11.78 22.25 5.23
C ASP A 661 12.88 21.98 6.28
N GLU A 662 13.27 23.02 7.04
CA GLU A 662 14.40 23.01 7.99
C GLU A 662 14.28 21.95 9.11
N CYS A 663 13.14 21.26 9.21
CA CYS A 663 12.88 20.23 10.20
C CYS A 663 13.76 18.97 10.08
N SER A 664 14.50 18.75 8.97
CA SER A 664 15.29 17.53 8.77
C SER A 664 16.81 17.67 8.90
N SER A 665 17.35 18.80 9.40
CA SER A 665 18.80 19.05 9.51
C SER A 665 19.61 18.05 10.36
N LYS A 666 18.97 16.99 10.92
CA LYS A 666 19.64 15.92 11.67
C LYS A 666 19.28 14.49 11.25
N GLY A 667 18.55 14.26 10.16
CA GLY A 667 18.18 12.90 9.72
C GLY A 667 18.39 12.69 8.22
N ARG A 668 18.97 11.53 7.84
CA ARG A 668 19.26 11.09 6.45
C ARG A 668 18.02 10.87 5.55
N HIS A 669 16.86 11.42 5.91
CA HIS A 669 15.61 11.24 5.18
C HIS A 669 14.91 12.60 5.07
N ALA A 670 15.29 13.39 4.06
CA ALA A 670 14.60 14.63 3.77
C ALA A 670 13.15 14.33 3.37
N GLN A 671 12.20 15.00 4.01
CA GLN A 671 10.80 15.02 3.59
C GLN A 671 10.58 16.23 2.70
N TRP A 672 9.89 16.03 1.59
CA TRP A 672 9.56 17.05 0.62
C TRP A 672 8.05 17.18 0.53
N ALA A 673 7.52 18.32 0.98
CA ALA A 673 6.15 18.73 0.69
C ALA A 673 6.14 19.55 -0.59
N ALA A 674 5.89 18.92 -1.74
CA ALA A 674 5.78 19.63 -3.01
C ALA A 674 4.41 19.40 -3.65
N GLY A 675 3.89 20.47 -4.23
CA GLY A 675 2.78 20.39 -5.16
C GLY A 675 3.26 20.11 -6.58
N LEU A 676 2.40 19.46 -7.36
CA LEU A 676 2.62 19.17 -8.76
C LEU A 676 1.47 19.71 -9.58
N GLU A 677 1.84 20.36 -10.69
CA GLU A 677 0.94 20.76 -11.76
C GLU A 677 1.35 20.07 -13.05
N ILE A 678 0.40 19.46 -13.74
CA ILE A 678 0.58 18.90 -15.07
C ILE A 678 -0.41 19.59 -16.00
N CYS A 679 0.11 20.33 -16.96
CA CYS A 679 -0.66 20.96 -18.02
C CYS A 679 -0.49 20.14 -19.30
N ASP A 680 -1.61 19.70 -19.84
CA ASP A 680 -1.72 19.01 -21.11
C ASP A 680 -2.11 20.02 -22.18
N PRO A 681 -1.16 20.52 -22.99
CA PRO A 681 -1.41 21.55 -23.99
C PRO A 681 -2.37 21.10 -25.09
N PHE A 682 -2.57 19.78 -25.28
CA PHE A 682 -3.47 19.25 -26.30
C PHE A 682 -4.94 19.41 -25.88
N THR A 683 -5.27 19.05 -24.65
CA THR A 683 -6.65 19.18 -24.13
C THR A 683 -6.92 20.52 -23.47
N GLY A 684 -5.87 21.28 -23.15
CA GLY A 684 -5.94 22.47 -22.31
C GLY A 684 -6.20 22.15 -20.83
N MET A 685 -6.19 20.88 -20.43
CA MET A 685 -6.45 20.46 -19.06
C MET A 685 -5.25 20.71 -18.16
N ILE A 686 -5.53 21.13 -16.93
CA ILE A 686 -4.53 21.37 -15.90
C ILE A 686 -4.90 20.55 -14.66
N TYR A 687 -3.99 19.68 -14.25
CA TYR A 687 -4.11 18.82 -13.08
C TYR A 687 -3.19 19.35 -11.98
N ARG A 688 -3.70 19.50 -10.75
CA ARG A 688 -2.92 19.96 -9.59
C ARG A 688 -3.12 19.06 -8.38
N GLY A 689 -2.05 18.82 -7.63
CA GLY A 689 -2.12 18.10 -6.35
C GLY A 689 -0.90 18.37 -5.48
N ARG A 690 -0.92 17.85 -4.25
CA ARG A 690 0.18 17.95 -3.29
C ARG A 690 0.34 16.61 -2.57
N SER A 691 1.57 16.21 -2.29
CA SER A 691 1.87 15.06 -1.42
C SER A 691 3.13 15.32 -0.61
N LEU A 692 3.24 14.62 0.52
CA LEU A 692 4.51 14.43 1.22
C LEU A 692 5.27 13.31 0.51
N MET A 693 6.54 13.56 0.23
CA MET A 693 7.43 12.62 -0.46
C MET A 693 8.68 12.42 0.38
N HIS A 694 9.15 11.18 0.47
CA HIS A 694 10.39 10.85 1.16
C HIS A 694 11.47 10.57 0.13
N GLU A 695 12.69 11.02 0.43
CA GLU A 695 13.85 10.70 -0.39
C GLU A 695 14.03 9.18 -0.54
N ASN A 696 14.22 8.74 -1.77
CA ASN A 696 14.31 7.36 -2.25
C ASN A 696 13.04 6.50 -2.07
N ALA A 697 11.91 7.09 -1.70
CA ALA A 697 10.62 6.40 -1.66
C ALA A 697 9.76 6.77 -2.88
N HIS A 698 9.06 5.78 -3.44
CA HIS A 698 7.99 6.03 -4.41
C HIS A 698 6.79 6.65 -3.70
N ALA A 699 6.15 7.61 -4.35
CA ALA A 699 4.93 8.23 -3.89
C ALA A 699 3.95 8.34 -5.06
N VAL A 700 2.67 8.11 -4.79
CA VAL A 700 1.59 8.37 -5.76
C VAL A 700 0.90 9.66 -5.35
N VAL A 701 0.99 10.68 -6.21
CA VAL A 701 0.35 11.98 -5.97
C VAL A 701 -0.99 12.00 -6.69
N GLY A 702 -2.08 12.15 -5.92
CA GLY A 702 -3.40 12.44 -6.47
C GLY A 702 -3.46 13.89 -6.97
N LEU A 703 -3.95 14.08 -8.19
CA LEU A 703 -4.10 15.36 -8.86
C LEU A 703 -5.59 15.58 -9.20
N GLY A 704 -6.14 16.75 -8.86
CA GLY A 704 -7.46 17.17 -9.28
C GLY A 704 -7.38 18.14 -10.46
N GLN A 705 -8.30 18.01 -11.42
CA GLN A 705 -8.45 18.99 -12.50
C GLN A 705 -8.90 20.35 -11.93
N THR A 706 -8.31 21.45 -12.39
CA THR A 706 -8.61 22.79 -11.84
C THR A 706 -9.98 23.33 -12.24
N THR A 707 -10.54 22.87 -13.36
CA THR A 707 -11.78 23.39 -13.96
C THR A 707 -12.86 22.32 -14.17
N GLY A 708 -12.68 21.11 -13.65
CA GLY A 708 -13.64 20.01 -13.84
C GLY A 708 -13.55 18.92 -12.76
N GLY A 709 -14.29 17.82 -12.98
CA GLY A 709 -14.41 16.70 -12.04
C GLY A 709 -13.48 15.53 -12.34
N GLU A 710 -12.51 15.70 -13.24
CA GLU A 710 -11.52 14.66 -13.53
C GLU A 710 -10.39 14.67 -12.49
N TYR A 711 -9.87 13.48 -12.23
CA TYR A 711 -8.74 13.25 -11.37
C TYR A 711 -7.60 12.66 -12.20
N ALA A 712 -6.41 12.65 -11.64
CA ALA A 712 -5.28 11.93 -12.18
C ALA A 712 -4.38 11.49 -11.01
N THR A 713 -3.48 10.57 -11.28
CA THR A 713 -2.41 10.20 -10.36
C THR A 713 -1.09 10.25 -11.09
N ILE A 714 -0.04 10.71 -10.41
CA ILE A 714 1.33 10.62 -10.91
C ILE A 714 2.19 9.85 -9.92
N ASP A 715 2.92 8.85 -10.41
CA ASP A 715 3.97 8.14 -9.66
C ASP A 715 5.25 8.98 -9.74
N VAL A 716 5.80 9.30 -8.56
CA VAL A 716 7.00 10.12 -8.43
C VAL A 716 7.95 9.53 -7.40
N LYS A 717 9.23 9.90 -7.51
CA LYS A 717 10.27 9.56 -6.54
C LYS A 717 11.20 10.75 -6.35
N VAL A 718 11.44 11.14 -5.10
CA VAL A 718 12.50 12.13 -4.81
C VAL A 718 13.81 11.38 -4.67
N MET A 719 14.85 11.81 -5.35
CA MET A 719 16.19 11.23 -5.17
C MET A 719 17.27 12.27 -5.40
N ARG A 720 18.49 11.95 -5.01
CA ARG A 720 19.67 12.78 -5.27
C ARG A 720 20.48 12.21 -6.42
N VAL A 721 20.84 13.07 -7.37
CA VAL A 721 21.67 12.69 -8.52
C VAL A 721 22.79 13.70 -8.73
N SER A 722 23.85 13.30 -9.43
CA SER A 722 24.85 14.27 -9.88
C SER A 722 24.24 15.19 -10.97
N PRO A 723 24.61 16.47 -11.04
CA PRO A 723 24.18 17.35 -12.13
C PRO A 723 24.53 16.82 -13.52
N GLN A 724 25.59 16.01 -13.63
CA GLN A 724 25.96 15.33 -14.87
C GLN A 724 24.97 14.23 -15.25
N ALA A 725 24.46 13.46 -14.29
CA ALA A 725 23.43 12.46 -14.51
C ALA A 725 22.14 13.11 -15.02
N LEU A 726 21.71 14.22 -14.39
CA LEU A 726 20.53 14.97 -14.84
C LEU A 726 20.68 15.49 -16.29
N ARG A 727 21.86 15.98 -16.68
CA ARG A 727 22.14 16.39 -18.08
C ARG A 727 22.09 15.21 -19.07
N LYS A 728 22.51 14.02 -18.64
CA LYS A 728 22.46 12.82 -19.51
C LYS A 728 21.03 12.38 -19.81
N GLN A 729 20.06 12.70 -18.94
CA GLN A 729 18.65 12.46 -19.20
C GLN A 729 18.19 13.03 -20.55
N GLU A 730 18.67 14.21 -20.94
CA GLU A 730 18.30 14.86 -22.22
C GLU A 730 18.67 14.03 -23.44
N HIS A 731 19.61 13.11 -23.27
CA HIS A 731 20.07 12.21 -24.32
C HIS A 731 19.63 10.76 -24.05
N TRP A 732 18.80 10.49 -23.04
CA TRP A 732 18.30 9.15 -22.73
C TRP A 732 17.08 8.85 -23.60
N ASP A 733 17.34 8.43 -24.83
CA ASP A 733 16.32 8.06 -25.81
C ASP A 733 15.93 6.57 -25.72
N GLY A 734 14.94 6.17 -26.52
CA GLY A 734 14.47 4.78 -26.57
C GLY A 734 15.57 3.79 -26.97
N ALA A 735 16.51 4.17 -27.85
CA ALA A 735 17.60 3.28 -28.25
C ALA A 735 18.55 2.98 -27.09
N ARG A 736 18.89 3.98 -26.28
CA ARG A 736 19.73 3.79 -25.09
C ARG A 736 19.01 3.04 -23.99
N ALA A 737 17.72 3.29 -23.79
CA ALA A 737 16.91 2.51 -22.86
C ALA A 737 16.89 1.03 -23.25
N MET A 738 16.69 0.71 -24.53
CA MET A 738 16.73 -0.67 -25.03
C MET A 738 18.12 -1.31 -24.88
N ALA A 739 19.19 -0.58 -25.19
CA ALA A 739 20.56 -1.09 -24.98
C ALA A 739 20.86 -1.33 -23.48
N PHE A 740 20.40 -0.43 -22.61
CA PHE A 740 20.51 -0.59 -21.17
C PHE A 740 19.69 -1.78 -20.66
N ALA A 741 18.49 -2.00 -21.20
CA ALA A 741 17.66 -3.18 -20.90
C ALA A 741 18.37 -4.49 -21.23
N ALA A 742 18.96 -4.58 -22.42
CA ALA A 742 19.71 -5.74 -22.86
C ALA A 742 20.88 -6.04 -21.90
N MET A 743 21.67 -5.01 -21.58
CA MET A 743 22.79 -5.12 -20.65
C MET A 743 22.32 -5.53 -19.24
N LEU A 744 21.25 -4.93 -18.74
CA LEU A 744 20.67 -5.23 -17.43
C LEU A 744 20.19 -6.68 -17.34
N GLY A 745 19.56 -7.19 -18.41
CA GLY A 745 19.14 -8.58 -18.52
C GLY A 745 20.31 -9.56 -18.46
N GLN A 746 21.38 -9.29 -19.22
CA GLN A 746 22.60 -10.11 -19.18
C GLN A 746 23.26 -10.12 -17.81
N CYS A 747 23.36 -8.96 -17.16
CA CYS A 747 23.93 -8.88 -15.82
C CYS A 747 23.09 -9.58 -14.77
N PHE A 748 21.77 -9.53 -14.91
CA PHE A 748 20.89 -10.27 -14.01
C PHE A 748 21.12 -11.77 -14.12
N ALA A 749 21.15 -12.31 -15.34
CA ALA A 749 21.44 -13.70 -15.60
C ALA A 749 22.77 -14.13 -14.97
N ALA A 750 23.82 -13.33 -15.17
CA ALA A 750 25.13 -13.60 -14.60
C ALA A 750 25.15 -13.55 -13.06
N ASN A 751 24.37 -12.65 -12.43
CA ASN A 751 24.24 -12.60 -10.97
C ASN A 751 23.48 -13.84 -10.44
N LEU A 752 22.41 -14.27 -11.10
CA LEU A 752 21.70 -15.52 -10.75
C LEU A 752 22.65 -16.73 -10.78
N VAL A 753 23.45 -16.85 -11.85
CA VAL A 753 24.46 -17.89 -12.02
C VAL A 753 25.53 -17.81 -10.92
N ALA A 754 26.03 -16.61 -10.61
CA ALA A 754 27.05 -16.41 -9.58
C ALA A 754 26.54 -16.76 -8.16
N GLN A 755 25.32 -16.36 -7.81
CA GLN A 755 24.69 -16.71 -6.53
C GLN A 755 24.45 -18.22 -6.40
N HIS A 756 24.12 -18.89 -7.50
CA HIS A 756 24.03 -20.34 -7.55
C HIS A 756 25.38 -21.01 -7.20
N PHE A 757 26.48 -20.60 -7.84
CA PHE A 757 27.80 -21.17 -7.54
C PHE A 757 28.27 -20.88 -6.11
N GLN A 758 27.97 -19.70 -5.56
CA GLN A 758 28.32 -19.36 -4.18
C GLN A 758 27.58 -20.22 -3.15
N SER A 759 26.31 -20.53 -3.40
CA SER A 759 25.50 -21.38 -2.51
C SER A 759 25.88 -22.87 -2.61
N GLN A 760 26.24 -23.37 -3.79
CA GLN A 760 26.85 -24.70 -3.93
C GLN A 760 28.17 -24.83 -3.13
N HIS A 761 29.02 -23.79 -3.18
CA HIS A 761 30.29 -23.79 -2.45
C HIS A 761 30.13 -23.61 -0.92
N SER A 762 29.07 -22.94 -0.43
CA SER A 762 28.83 -22.82 1.00
C SER A 762 28.31 -24.12 1.61
N ILE A 763 27.48 -24.87 0.86
CA ILE A 763 27.01 -26.21 1.24
C ILE A 763 28.18 -27.20 1.31
N LEU A 764 29.11 -27.13 0.35
CA LEU A 764 30.31 -27.99 0.34
C LEU A 764 31.38 -27.62 1.38
N LYS A 765 31.29 -26.43 2.01
CA LYS A 765 32.22 -25.97 3.06
C LYS A 765 31.75 -26.20 4.48
N ASN A 766 30.55 -26.75 4.68
CA ASN A 766 30.11 -27.33 5.95
C ASN A 766 30.15 -28.87 5.85
N PRO A 767 31.33 -29.50 5.96
CA PRO A 767 31.33 -30.92 6.33
C PRO A 767 30.77 -31.01 7.75
N LEU A 768 29.85 -31.97 7.95
CA LEU A 768 29.35 -32.42 9.25
C LEU A 768 30.40 -32.37 10.38
#